data_AF-A0A7C5NXF0-F1
#
_entry.id   AF-A0A7C5NXF0-F1
#
_cell.length_a   1.000
_cell.length_b   1.000
_cell.length_c   1.000
_cell.angle_alpha   90.00
_cell.angle_beta   90.00
_cell.angle_gamma   90.00
#
_symmetry.space_group_name_H-M   'P 1'
#
loop_
_entity.id
_entity.type
_entity.pdbx_description
1 polymer ?
#
loop_
_entity_poly.entity_id
_entity_poly.type
_entity_poly.pdbx_seq_one_letter_code
_entity_poly.pdbx_strand_id
1 'polypeptide(L)'
;MKNTYILNLFLSIFILFFINDIYSQNRPIDCYGINPDHPSWGTTNDIQIFKTQVSYADGISEPTGENRMNPRKISNEIFVQEGLIPDTKNLSDYTFVWGQFMDHDITLILDDEHETMNISVPKFDAWMDPNGTGQAIIPVLRSKAAEGTGTSVDNPRAFANAITAYLDGSNVYGSDEVRASWLRKYVDGKLKTSKGNMLPYNTITGEYEAPIDPNAPFQAMIPGDEKWFVAGDLRANENVLLTSMHTTFVREHNRQCDLIKAEHPDWTDEQIYQKARKIVSGLEQSVCYNEWLPIMTGTTLPEYTGFKSDVNPQISNVFSAAAFRYGHSTINSKIIRMDENGHPMPGGDMRLAQAFFQPHAIRESEGVTCFLKGMCYQPEQDVDCKMIDDLRNMLFGPPGAGGMDLAAINMQRGRERGLPDYNTIRQNFGLTPYTEFNQITDDPVLVQKLYDVYDGDINNIDPWVGMLAEKHLPNSIFGELLQTIVLEQFQRIRDGDPFFYLNDPGLTDQEKQEITNTRLGNIVARTSGMQSIPKEIFLAEPTPREVRAITEVNNNLDNPDWGSTGSRLIHFVTNGFADGISTPGGQDRPNPRVISNTIFDQKEDIYDNLELSDFSFVWGQFVDHDITLVPDGNEPFIIHVPKGDKWFDPAGTGAAIIPLIRSKYDELTGTSPDNPRRYNNEITAYLDASNVYGSTTERANWLRAFEGGKLKTSEGDLLPYNTVTGEYDATIDPDAPAMDHPVTPPDGKWFVAGDVRANENPLLTTLHTLFVREHNRICDQLAATYPRWSDERLYQEARRIVIAEVQNITYNEWLPAIGVHLDDYEGYNPDVHAQIMNLFSTASFRYGHSVLNGRILRFEDNCVAFENGHTE
;
A
#
# COMPACT_ATOMS: atom_id res chain seq x y z
N MET A 1 -33.60 -51.88 -47.22
CA MET A 1 -32.96 -52.04 -45.89
C MET A 1 -31.43 -51.93 -45.86
N LYS A 2 -30.72 -51.68 -46.99
CA LYS A 2 -29.24 -51.47 -46.97
C LYS A 2 -28.78 -50.00 -47.11
N ASN A 3 -29.67 -49.06 -47.48
CA ASN A 3 -29.29 -47.65 -47.69
C ASN A 3 -29.50 -46.73 -46.48
N THR A 4 -30.21 -47.16 -45.44
CA THR A 4 -30.45 -46.33 -44.24
C THR A 4 -29.32 -46.42 -43.21
N TYR A 5 -28.56 -47.51 -43.20
CA TYR A 5 -27.40 -47.69 -42.31
C TYR A 5 -26.15 -46.93 -42.78
N ILE A 6 -25.96 -46.79 -44.09
CA ILE A 6 -24.83 -46.04 -44.65
C ILE A 6 -25.07 -44.53 -44.50
N LEU A 7 -26.32 -44.07 -44.63
CA LEU A 7 -26.66 -42.66 -44.43
C LEU A 7 -26.54 -42.23 -42.96
N ASN A 8 -26.92 -43.10 -42.00
CA ASN A 8 -26.73 -42.83 -40.57
C ASN A 8 -25.26 -42.90 -40.15
N LEU A 9 -24.45 -43.81 -40.72
CA LEU A 9 -23.02 -43.87 -40.41
C LEU A 9 -22.26 -42.65 -40.98
N PHE A 10 -22.63 -42.18 -42.19
CA PHE A 10 -22.07 -40.95 -42.75
C PHE A 10 -22.54 -39.70 -42.01
N LEU A 11 -23.79 -39.63 -41.53
CA LEU A 11 -24.28 -38.51 -40.71
C LEU A 11 -23.61 -38.51 -39.32
N SER A 12 -23.36 -39.67 -38.72
CA SER A 12 -22.61 -39.77 -37.46
C SER A 12 -21.13 -39.40 -37.62
N ILE A 13 -20.49 -39.78 -38.73
CA ILE A 13 -19.08 -39.42 -39.00
C ILE A 13 -18.95 -37.95 -39.42
N PHE A 14 -19.93 -37.36 -40.12
CA PHE A 14 -19.95 -35.92 -40.40
C PHE A 14 -20.25 -35.07 -39.16
N ILE A 15 -21.08 -35.57 -38.23
CA ILE A 15 -21.34 -34.91 -36.94
C ILE A 15 -20.10 -35.03 -36.02
N LEU A 16 -19.35 -36.14 -36.06
CA LEU A 16 -18.08 -36.26 -35.31
C LEU A 16 -16.96 -35.36 -35.87
N PHE A 17 -16.92 -35.08 -37.17
CA PHE A 17 -15.94 -34.14 -37.75
C PHE A 17 -16.29 -32.67 -37.51
N PHE A 18 -17.57 -32.30 -37.42
CA PHE A 18 -17.99 -30.92 -37.09
C PHE A 18 -18.03 -30.63 -35.59
N ILE A 19 -18.02 -31.64 -34.72
CA ILE A 19 -17.86 -31.44 -33.28
C ILE A 19 -16.39 -31.13 -32.92
N ASN A 20 -15.41 -31.63 -33.68
CA ASN A 20 -13.99 -31.32 -33.41
C ASN A 20 -13.57 -29.88 -33.74
N ASP A 21 -14.30 -29.15 -34.59
CA ASP A 21 -13.97 -27.74 -34.91
C ASP A 21 -14.55 -26.72 -33.93
N ILE A 22 -15.55 -27.10 -33.11
CA ILE A 22 -16.18 -26.18 -32.13
C ILE A 22 -15.55 -26.32 -30.73
N TYR A 23 -14.88 -27.44 -30.43
CA TYR A 23 -14.08 -27.59 -29.21
C TYR A 23 -12.68 -26.95 -29.28
N SER A 24 -12.33 -26.23 -30.35
CA SER A 24 -10.94 -25.84 -30.62
C SER A 24 -10.49 -24.49 -30.04
N GLN A 25 -11.34 -23.71 -29.36
CA GLN A 25 -10.98 -22.34 -28.94
C GLN A 25 -11.19 -21.99 -27.46
N ASN A 26 -12.05 -22.65 -26.70
CA ASN A 26 -12.32 -22.29 -25.29
C ASN A 26 -11.86 -23.38 -24.32
N ARG A 27 -11.34 -22.97 -23.16
CA ARG A 27 -10.91 -23.88 -22.09
C ARG A 27 -12.15 -24.49 -21.39
N PRO A 28 -12.28 -25.83 -21.28
CA PRO A 28 -13.29 -26.47 -20.44
C PRO A 28 -13.16 -26.06 -18.96
N ILE A 29 -14.25 -26.11 -18.18
CA ILE A 29 -14.21 -25.75 -16.75
C ILE A 29 -13.32 -26.69 -15.93
N ASP A 30 -13.29 -27.98 -16.29
CA ASP A 30 -12.48 -29.01 -15.63
C ASP A 30 -11.08 -29.19 -16.27
N CYS A 31 -10.77 -28.40 -17.31
CA CYS A 31 -9.58 -28.50 -18.15
C CYS A 31 -9.36 -29.83 -18.90
N TYR A 32 -10.35 -30.73 -18.97
CA TYR A 32 -10.14 -32.02 -19.64
C TYR A 32 -9.89 -31.87 -21.15
N GLY A 33 -8.89 -32.57 -21.66
CA GLY A 33 -8.60 -32.66 -23.09
C GLY A 33 -7.88 -31.45 -23.69
N ILE A 34 -7.44 -30.47 -22.89
CA ILE A 34 -6.73 -29.31 -23.43
C ILE A 34 -5.33 -29.66 -23.95
N ASN A 35 -4.65 -30.62 -23.32
CA ASN A 35 -3.42 -31.21 -23.85
C ASN A 35 -3.78 -32.45 -24.69
N PRO A 36 -3.54 -32.42 -26.02
CA PRO A 36 -3.95 -33.51 -26.92
C PRO A 36 -3.18 -34.81 -26.69
N ASP A 37 -1.93 -34.73 -26.22
CA ASP A 37 -1.08 -35.91 -25.96
C ASP A 37 -1.36 -36.50 -24.58
N HIS A 38 -1.79 -35.66 -23.63
CA HIS A 38 -2.08 -36.04 -22.25
C HIS A 38 -3.39 -35.39 -21.73
N PRO A 39 -4.57 -35.89 -22.16
CA PRO A 39 -5.87 -35.25 -21.89
C PRO A 39 -6.25 -35.04 -20.42
N SER A 40 -5.65 -35.79 -19.50
CA SER A 40 -5.94 -35.72 -18.05
C SER A 40 -4.93 -34.91 -17.24
N TRP A 41 -3.93 -34.30 -17.87
CA TRP A 41 -2.94 -33.52 -17.15
C TRP A 41 -3.51 -32.17 -16.72
N GLY A 42 -3.43 -31.86 -15.43
CA GLY A 42 -3.86 -30.60 -14.83
C GLY A 42 -5.38 -30.43 -14.74
N THR A 43 -6.15 -31.49 -15.01
CA THR A 43 -7.61 -31.48 -14.90
C THR A 43 -8.05 -31.56 -13.44
N THR A 44 -9.29 -31.22 -13.17
CA THR A 44 -9.88 -31.47 -11.84
C THR A 44 -9.79 -32.96 -11.46
N ASN A 45 -9.42 -33.22 -10.21
CA ASN A 45 -9.13 -34.53 -9.62
C ASN A 45 -7.96 -35.30 -10.24
N ASP A 46 -7.06 -34.61 -10.95
CA ASP A 46 -5.81 -35.23 -11.38
C ASP A 46 -4.91 -35.57 -10.18
N ILE A 47 -4.07 -36.60 -10.31
CA ILE A 47 -3.22 -37.06 -9.21
C ILE A 47 -1.94 -36.22 -9.19
N GLN A 48 -1.65 -35.59 -8.05
CA GLN A 48 -0.42 -34.83 -7.87
C GLN A 48 0.83 -35.70 -8.08
N ILE A 49 1.84 -35.11 -8.70
CA ILE A 49 3.09 -35.81 -8.99
C ILE A 49 4.07 -35.75 -7.82
N PHE A 50 4.82 -36.82 -7.61
CA PHE A 50 5.93 -36.84 -6.66
C PHE A 50 7.24 -36.53 -7.40
N LYS A 51 7.82 -35.37 -7.12
CA LYS A 51 9.14 -34.95 -7.62
C LYS A 51 10.29 -35.33 -6.67
N THR A 52 9.93 -35.95 -5.56
CA THR A 52 10.81 -36.45 -4.52
C THR A 52 10.53 -37.93 -4.30
N GLN A 53 11.45 -38.65 -3.66
CA GLN A 53 11.12 -39.99 -3.18
C GLN A 53 9.95 -39.93 -2.19
N VAL A 54 9.01 -40.89 -2.29
CA VAL A 54 7.91 -41.02 -1.32
C VAL A 54 8.47 -41.58 -0.01
N SER A 55 8.15 -40.93 1.11
CA SER A 55 8.65 -41.26 2.44
C SER A 55 7.49 -41.56 3.40
N TYR A 56 6.92 -42.76 3.28
CA TYR A 56 5.99 -43.34 4.25
C TYR A 56 6.71 -44.34 5.15
N ALA A 57 6.29 -44.48 6.41
CA ALA A 57 6.93 -45.37 7.38
C ALA A 57 6.85 -46.86 6.97
N ASP A 58 5.75 -47.25 6.34
CA ASP A 58 5.53 -48.58 5.74
C ASP A 58 5.86 -48.62 4.24
N GLY A 59 6.27 -47.48 3.66
CA GLY A 59 6.45 -47.31 2.22
C GLY A 59 5.15 -47.25 1.40
N ILE A 60 3.97 -47.28 2.04
CA ILE A 60 2.67 -47.34 1.38
C ILE A 60 1.84 -46.11 1.73
N SER A 61 1.51 -45.91 3.01
CA SER A 61 0.55 -44.88 3.43
C SER A 61 0.68 -44.45 4.88
N GLU A 62 1.41 -45.19 5.72
CA GLU A 62 1.58 -44.82 7.13
C GLU A 62 2.48 -43.58 7.23
N PRO A 63 1.99 -42.46 7.78
CA PRO A 63 2.77 -41.24 7.90
C PRO A 63 4.11 -41.47 8.59
N THR A 64 5.15 -40.75 8.16
CA THR A 64 6.40 -40.72 8.92
C THR A 64 6.24 -39.83 10.15
N GLY A 65 7.12 -39.99 11.15
CA GLY A 65 7.24 -39.01 12.23
C GLY A 65 6.87 -39.47 13.64
N GLU A 66 6.43 -40.71 13.87
CA GLU A 66 6.25 -41.22 15.24
C GLU A 66 7.54 -41.13 16.08
N ASN A 67 8.70 -41.27 15.43
CA ASN A 67 10.02 -41.14 16.06
C ASN A 67 10.66 -39.74 15.88
N ARG A 68 9.94 -38.77 15.31
CA ARG A 68 10.44 -37.39 15.09
C ARG A 68 9.94 -36.46 16.18
N MET A 69 10.59 -35.31 16.33
CA MET A 69 10.20 -34.30 17.31
C MET A 69 8.75 -33.86 17.10
N ASN A 70 8.02 -33.68 18.20
CA ASN A 70 6.62 -33.25 18.18
C ASN A 70 6.49 -31.86 17.47
N PRO A 71 5.61 -31.72 16.46
CA PRO A 71 5.46 -30.47 15.71
C PRO A 71 5.13 -29.24 16.57
N ARG A 72 4.28 -29.39 17.60
CA ARG A 72 3.95 -28.28 18.51
C ARG A 72 5.17 -27.86 19.34
N LYS A 73 6.01 -28.81 19.75
CA LYS A 73 7.29 -28.46 20.41
C LYS A 73 8.22 -27.70 19.48
N ILE A 74 8.35 -28.10 18.21
CA ILE A 74 9.12 -27.35 17.21
C ILE A 74 8.54 -25.93 17.07
N SER A 75 7.23 -25.81 16.88
CA SER A 75 6.52 -24.53 16.78
C SER A 75 6.78 -23.61 17.97
N ASN A 76 6.79 -24.16 19.20
CA ASN A 76 7.08 -23.38 20.41
C ASN A 76 8.51 -22.86 20.48
N GLU A 77 9.48 -23.60 19.98
CA GLU A 77 10.89 -23.22 20.09
C GLU A 77 11.32 -22.24 18.98
N ILE A 78 10.93 -22.49 17.72
CA ILE A 78 11.43 -21.70 16.58
C ILE A 78 10.43 -20.67 16.08
N PHE A 79 9.12 -20.99 15.99
CA PHE A 79 8.08 -20.13 15.39
C PHE A 79 7.50 -19.06 16.31
N VAL A 80 7.96 -18.96 17.56
CA VAL A 80 7.57 -17.85 18.44
C VAL A 80 8.09 -16.52 17.89
N GLN A 81 7.19 -15.54 17.78
CA GLN A 81 7.43 -14.20 17.27
C GLN A 81 7.14 -13.15 18.36
N GLU A 82 8.07 -12.20 18.53
CA GLU A 82 7.88 -11.03 19.40
C GLU A 82 7.78 -9.78 18.52
N GLY A 83 6.61 -9.13 18.53
CA GLY A 83 6.35 -7.96 17.65
C GLY A 83 6.13 -8.36 16.19
N LEU A 84 6.08 -7.35 15.30
CA LEU A 84 5.99 -7.57 13.85
C LEU A 84 7.40 -7.51 13.24
N ILE A 85 7.67 -8.39 12.29
CA ILE A 85 8.93 -8.47 11.53
C ILE A 85 8.60 -8.17 10.08
N PRO A 86 8.63 -6.90 9.65
CA PRO A 86 8.25 -6.54 8.29
C PRO A 86 9.26 -7.09 7.27
N ASP A 87 8.77 -7.48 6.09
CA ASP A 87 9.58 -7.92 4.97
C ASP A 87 10.67 -6.89 4.61
N THR A 88 11.89 -7.39 4.39
CA THR A 88 13.06 -6.54 4.13
C THR A 88 13.02 -5.81 2.79
N LYS A 89 12.15 -6.24 1.87
CA LYS A 89 11.91 -5.61 0.58
C LYS A 89 10.70 -4.69 0.60
N ASN A 90 10.06 -4.53 1.77
CA ASN A 90 8.86 -3.73 1.99
C ASN A 90 7.70 -4.14 1.07
N LEU A 91 7.56 -5.45 0.83
CA LEU A 91 6.43 -6.02 0.12
C LEU A 91 5.14 -5.75 0.90
N SER A 92 4.07 -5.41 0.19
CA SER A 92 2.76 -5.12 0.78
C SER A 92 1.95 -6.38 1.08
N ASP A 93 0.88 -6.26 1.85
CA ASP A 93 -0.10 -7.34 2.06
C ASP A 93 -0.71 -7.89 0.74
N TYR A 94 -0.70 -7.14 -0.37
CA TYR A 94 -1.10 -7.70 -1.68
C TYR A 94 -0.26 -8.90 -2.08
N THR A 95 0.99 -9.02 -1.62
CA THR A 95 1.90 -10.08 -2.02
C THR A 95 1.46 -11.44 -1.49
N PHE A 96 1.22 -11.58 -0.18
CA PHE A 96 0.70 -12.83 0.37
C PHE A 96 -0.75 -13.10 -0.05
N VAL A 97 -1.60 -12.05 -0.14
CA VAL A 97 -3.01 -12.24 -0.53
C VAL A 97 -3.11 -12.69 -1.99
N TRP A 98 -2.29 -12.16 -2.88
CA TRP A 98 -2.17 -12.66 -4.25
C TRP A 98 -1.66 -14.11 -4.27
N GLY A 99 -0.64 -14.43 -3.47
CA GLY A 99 -0.15 -15.80 -3.31
C GLY A 99 -1.25 -16.79 -2.90
N GLN A 100 -2.06 -16.42 -1.91
CA GLN A 100 -3.22 -17.22 -1.47
C GLN A 100 -4.29 -17.32 -2.58
N PHE A 101 -4.60 -16.21 -3.25
CA PHE A 101 -5.57 -16.18 -4.35
C PHE A 101 -5.16 -17.11 -5.51
N MET A 102 -3.85 -17.20 -5.80
CA MET A 102 -3.29 -18.11 -6.82
C MET A 102 -3.18 -19.56 -6.32
N ASP A 103 -2.84 -19.81 -5.04
CA ASP A 103 -2.92 -21.16 -4.45
C ASP A 103 -4.33 -21.73 -4.64
N HIS A 104 -5.33 -20.88 -4.43
CA HIS A 104 -6.74 -21.25 -4.56
C HIS A 104 -7.21 -21.43 -6.01
N ASP A 105 -6.37 -21.08 -6.99
CA ASP A 105 -6.62 -21.37 -8.40
C ASP A 105 -6.00 -22.70 -8.84
N ILE A 106 -4.87 -23.09 -8.24
CA ILE A 106 -4.06 -24.22 -8.75
C ILE A 106 -4.05 -25.45 -7.85
N THR A 107 -4.37 -25.32 -6.57
CA THR A 107 -4.32 -26.44 -5.63
C THR A 107 -5.43 -26.43 -4.57
N LEU A 108 -6.08 -27.59 -4.41
CA LEU A 108 -7.00 -27.90 -3.33
C LEU A 108 -6.92 -29.38 -3.03
N ILE A 109 -6.61 -29.75 -1.79
CA ILE A 109 -6.62 -31.15 -1.37
C ILE A 109 -7.61 -31.30 -0.24
N LEU A 110 -8.64 -32.12 -0.48
CA LEU A 110 -9.69 -32.37 0.48
C LEU A 110 -9.18 -33.22 1.63
N ASP A 111 -9.72 -33.02 2.81
CA ASP A 111 -9.48 -33.87 3.97
C ASP A 111 -10.32 -35.15 3.92
N ASP A 112 -9.82 -36.21 4.56
CA ASP A 112 -10.59 -37.41 4.86
C ASP A 112 -11.30 -37.25 6.21
N GLU A 113 -12.62 -37.20 6.19
CA GLU A 113 -13.46 -37.00 7.38
C GLU A 113 -13.38 -38.16 8.40
N HIS A 114 -12.78 -39.30 8.03
CA HIS A 114 -12.71 -40.49 8.86
C HIS A 114 -11.30 -40.81 9.37
N GLU A 115 -10.26 -40.16 8.83
CA GLU A 115 -8.87 -40.39 9.22
C GLU A 115 -8.27 -39.18 9.94
N THR A 116 -7.85 -39.38 11.18
CA THR A 116 -7.23 -38.32 12.00
C THR A 116 -5.74 -38.60 12.23
N MET A 117 -4.93 -37.55 12.31
CA MET A 117 -3.50 -37.59 12.65
C MET A 117 -3.16 -36.46 13.64
N ASN A 118 -3.85 -36.48 14.77
CA ASN A 118 -3.80 -35.44 15.78
C ASN A 118 -2.37 -35.22 16.31
N ILE A 119 -2.05 -33.97 16.63
CA ILE A 119 -0.77 -33.58 17.22
C ILE A 119 -0.97 -33.51 18.74
N SER A 120 -0.23 -34.33 19.50
CA SER A 120 -0.24 -34.26 20.96
C SER A 120 0.33 -32.91 21.43
N VAL A 121 -0.36 -32.23 22.33
CA VAL A 121 0.13 -30.98 22.93
C VAL A 121 1.06 -31.32 24.10
N PRO A 122 2.26 -30.70 24.20
CA PRO A 122 3.15 -30.87 25.34
C PRO A 122 2.47 -30.49 26.67
N LYS A 123 2.77 -31.22 27.75
CA LYS A 123 2.28 -30.87 29.09
C LYS A 123 2.74 -29.47 29.48
N PHE A 124 1.82 -28.69 30.06
CA PHE A 124 2.06 -27.30 30.47
C PHE A 124 2.37 -26.37 29.30
N ASP A 125 1.92 -26.70 28.08
CA ASP A 125 1.88 -25.73 26.99
C ASP A 125 1.07 -24.50 27.42
N ALA A 126 1.70 -23.32 27.35
CA ALA A 126 1.15 -22.10 27.92
C ALA A 126 -0.21 -21.69 27.34
N TRP A 127 -0.54 -22.14 26.13
CA TRP A 127 -1.75 -21.75 25.41
C TRP A 127 -2.81 -22.85 25.42
N MET A 128 -2.39 -24.09 25.11
CA MET A 128 -3.31 -25.18 24.81
C MET A 128 -3.46 -26.20 25.95
N ASP A 129 -2.49 -26.31 26.86
CA ASP A 129 -2.56 -27.16 28.05
C ASP A 129 -1.99 -26.48 29.32
N PRO A 130 -2.47 -25.27 29.69
CA PRO A 130 -1.86 -24.47 30.76
C PRO A 130 -1.94 -25.17 32.14
N ASN A 131 -2.89 -26.08 32.31
CA ASN A 131 -3.08 -26.85 33.54
C ASN A 131 -2.29 -28.17 33.56
N GLY A 132 -1.53 -28.50 32.51
CA GLY A 132 -0.68 -29.68 32.44
C GLY A 132 -1.43 -31.00 32.47
N THR A 133 -2.62 -31.05 31.85
CA THR A 133 -3.45 -32.26 31.78
C THR A 133 -2.75 -33.39 31.02
N GLY A 134 -1.93 -33.05 30.01
CA GLY A 134 -1.32 -33.98 29.08
C GLY A 134 -2.32 -34.70 28.17
N GLN A 135 -3.55 -34.17 28.07
CA GLN A 135 -4.62 -34.75 27.25
C GLN A 135 -5.01 -33.86 26.06
N ALA A 136 -4.52 -32.61 26.03
CA ALA A 136 -4.79 -31.70 24.93
C ALA A 136 -4.16 -32.19 23.62
N ILE A 137 -4.88 -31.98 22.53
CA ILE A 137 -4.46 -32.34 21.17
C ILE A 137 -4.83 -31.19 20.22
N ILE A 138 -4.07 -31.06 19.14
CA ILE A 138 -4.46 -30.26 17.97
C ILE A 138 -5.06 -31.24 16.96
N PRO A 139 -6.35 -31.11 16.63
CA PRO A 139 -7.00 -32.02 15.70
C PRO A 139 -6.50 -31.77 14.28
N VAL A 140 -6.12 -32.83 13.57
CA VAL A 140 -5.71 -32.78 12.16
C VAL A 140 -6.34 -33.95 11.42
N LEU A 141 -7.03 -33.67 10.32
CA LEU A 141 -7.51 -34.69 9.40
C LEU A 141 -6.44 -35.02 8.36
N ARG A 142 -6.34 -36.29 7.97
CA ARG A 142 -5.44 -36.70 6.89
C ARG A 142 -5.97 -36.20 5.55
N SER A 143 -5.08 -35.96 4.59
CA SER A 143 -5.52 -35.62 3.23
C SER A 143 -6.18 -36.84 2.59
N LYS A 144 -7.31 -36.64 1.90
CA LYS A 144 -8.05 -37.70 1.23
C LYS A 144 -7.18 -38.36 0.15
N ALA A 145 -7.01 -39.68 0.26
CA ALA A 145 -6.26 -40.44 -0.73
C ALA A 145 -6.96 -40.40 -2.10
N ALA A 146 -6.17 -40.30 -3.17
CA ALA A 146 -6.65 -40.52 -4.53
C ALA A 146 -7.15 -41.96 -4.68
N GLU A 147 -8.26 -42.13 -5.39
CA GLU A 147 -8.86 -43.45 -5.61
C GLU A 147 -7.84 -44.41 -6.24
N GLY A 148 -7.74 -45.61 -5.69
CA GLY A 148 -6.84 -46.65 -6.20
C GLY A 148 -5.37 -46.49 -5.81
N THR A 149 -5.00 -45.55 -4.93
CA THR A 149 -3.63 -45.36 -4.42
C THR A 149 -3.49 -45.85 -2.97
N GLY A 150 -2.27 -45.94 -2.45
CA GLY A 150 -2.02 -46.40 -1.07
C GLY A 150 -2.24 -47.90 -0.88
N THR A 151 -2.03 -48.71 -1.92
CA THR A 151 -2.31 -50.15 -1.91
C THR A 151 -1.08 -51.02 -1.72
N SER A 152 0.11 -50.52 -2.09
CA SER A 152 1.39 -51.24 -2.00
C SER A 152 2.57 -50.27 -2.08
N VAL A 153 3.80 -50.76 -1.87
CA VAL A 153 5.03 -49.95 -1.97
C VAL A 153 5.28 -49.41 -3.37
N ASP A 154 4.76 -50.10 -4.40
CA ASP A 154 4.85 -49.68 -5.80
C ASP A 154 3.70 -48.73 -6.21
N ASN A 155 2.71 -48.55 -5.33
CA ASN A 155 1.56 -47.67 -5.51
C ASN A 155 1.18 -47.01 -4.18
N PRO A 156 2.06 -46.13 -3.66
CA PRO A 156 1.85 -45.49 -2.37
C PRO A 156 0.68 -44.49 -2.42
N ARG A 157 0.26 -44.00 -1.26
CA ARG A 157 -0.82 -43.02 -1.12
C ARG A 157 -0.45 -41.75 -1.89
N ALA A 158 -1.33 -41.33 -2.79
CA ALA A 158 -1.22 -40.08 -3.51
C ALA A 158 -2.50 -39.28 -3.32
N PHE A 159 -2.54 -38.07 -3.87
CA PHE A 159 -3.59 -37.10 -3.59
C PHE A 159 -4.12 -36.50 -4.89
N ALA A 160 -5.44 -36.47 -5.02
CA ALA A 160 -6.10 -35.85 -6.15
C ALA A 160 -6.27 -34.35 -5.89
N ASN A 161 -5.92 -33.52 -6.86
CA ASN A 161 -6.16 -32.08 -6.80
C ASN A 161 -7.63 -31.80 -7.11
N ALA A 162 -8.41 -31.33 -6.14
CA ALA A 162 -9.85 -31.10 -6.31
C ALA A 162 -10.21 -29.91 -7.22
N ILE A 163 -9.21 -29.18 -7.72
CA ILE A 163 -9.35 -28.10 -8.71
C ILE A 163 -8.36 -28.28 -9.86
N THR A 164 -8.41 -27.42 -10.86
CA THR A 164 -7.50 -27.42 -12.01
C THR A 164 -6.07 -27.07 -11.55
N ALA A 165 -5.03 -27.53 -12.27
CA ALA A 165 -3.63 -27.19 -11.95
C ALA A 165 -3.11 -25.93 -12.67
N TYR A 166 -3.93 -25.36 -13.55
CA TYR A 166 -3.58 -24.23 -14.39
C TYR A 166 -3.93 -22.92 -13.70
N LEU A 167 -3.21 -21.85 -14.04
CA LEU A 167 -3.65 -20.49 -13.70
C LEU A 167 -4.73 -20.07 -14.69
N ASP A 168 -5.96 -20.50 -14.46
CA ASP A 168 -7.09 -20.32 -15.37
C ASP A 168 -8.27 -19.56 -14.79
N GLY A 169 -8.11 -18.99 -13.59
CA GLY A 169 -9.15 -18.24 -12.89
C GLY A 169 -10.27 -19.15 -12.37
N SER A 170 -10.01 -20.43 -12.14
CA SER A 170 -10.94 -21.36 -11.49
C SER A 170 -11.36 -20.89 -10.10
N ASN A 171 -10.52 -20.11 -9.41
CA ASN A 171 -10.87 -19.37 -8.19
C ASN A 171 -11.99 -18.31 -8.39
N VAL A 172 -12.22 -17.84 -9.64
CA VAL A 172 -13.32 -16.94 -10.06
C VAL A 172 -14.48 -17.71 -10.69
N TYR A 173 -14.18 -18.67 -11.56
CA TYR A 173 -15.16 -19.34 -12.44
C TYR A 173 -15.62 -20.72 -11.95
N GLY A 174 -14.90 -21.34 -11.02
CA GLY A 174 -15.10 -22.70 -10.56
C GLY A 174 -14.31 -23.73 -11.37
N SER A 175 -14.12 -24.91 -10.79
CA SER A 175 -13.47 -26.07 -11.41
C SER A 175 -14.47 -27.20 -11.76
N ASP A 176 -15.77 -26.93 -11.62
CA ASP A 176 -16.83 -27.84 -12.01
C ASP A 176 -18.00 -27.08 -12.65
N GLU A 177 -18.68 -27.73 -13.60
CA GLU A 177 -19.77 -27.13 -14.38
C GLU A 177 -20.97 -26.69 -13.52
N VAL A 178 -21.22 -27.35 -12.37
CA VAL A 178 -22.34 -26.99 -11.48
C VAL A 178 -22.08 -25.64 -10.83
N ARG A 179 -20.88 -25.47 -10.27
CA ARG A 179 -20.45 -24.19 -9.69
C ARG A 179 -20.36 -23.10 -10.75
N ALA A 180 -19.70 -23.38 -11.88
CA ALA A 180 -19.54 -22.40 -12.96
C ALA A 180 -20.90 -21.93 -13.51
N SER A 181 -21.84 -22.86 -13.72
CA SER A 181 -23.21 -22.53 -14.10
C SER A 181 -23.93 -21.71 -13.04
N TRP A 182 -23.79 -22.08 -11.76
CA TRP A 182 -24.46 -21.36 -10.67
C TRP A 182 -23.95 -19.92 -10.52
N LEU A 183 -22.67 -19.66 -10.75
CA LEU A 183 -22.07 -18.31 -10.65
C LEU A 183 -22.52 -17.37 -11.78
N ARG A 184 -23.02 -17.89 -12.90
CA ARG A 184 -23.40 -17.09 -14.08
C ARG A 184 -24.78 -16.46 -13.94
N LYS A 185 -24.91 -15.25 -14.47
CA LYS A 185 -26.18 -14.54 -14.60
C LYS A 185 -26.97 -14.97 -15.85
N TYR A 186 -26.28 -15.48 -16.87
CA TYR A 186 -26.83 -15.79 -18.20
C TYR A 186 -27.49 -14.58 -18.88
N VAL A 187 -26.97 -13.39 -18.59
CA VAL A 187 -27.33 -12.14 -19.24
C VAL A 187 -26.05 -11.36 -19.51
N ASP A 188 -25.83 -11.00 -20.78
CA ASP A 188 -24.68 -10.23 -21.28
C ASP A 188 -23.31 -10.80 -20.88
N GLY A 189 -23.22 -12.11 -20.70
CA GLY A 189 -22.00 -12.84 -20.35
C GLY A 189 -21.61 -12.73 -18.87
N LYS A 190 -22.39 -12.04 -18.03
CA LYS A 190 -21.97 -11.63 -16.69
C LYS A 190 -22.04 -12.75 -15.63
N LEU A 191 -21.20 -12.61 -14.61
CA LEU A 191 -21.32 -13.31 -13.33
C LEU A 191 -22.35 -12.63 -12.42
N LYS A 192 -22.98 -13.41 -11.54
CA LYS A 192 -23.88 -12.90 -10.50
C LYS A 192 -23.11 -12.01 -9.53
N THR A 193 -23.77 -10.98 -9.03
CA THR A 193 -23.29 -10.10 -7.98
C THR A 193 -24.45 -9.75 -7.05
N SER A 194 -24.16 -9.38 -5.81
CA SER A 194 -25.13 -8.78 -4.90
C SER A 194 -25.04 -7.24 -4.91
N LYS A 195 -25.88 -6.57 -4.11
CA LYS A 195 -25.84 -5.12 -3.87
C LYS A 195 -24.40 -4.63 -3.65
N GLY A 196 -24.04 -3.52 -4.33
CA GLY A 196 -22.70 -2.94 -4.27
C GLY A 196 -21.66 -3.62 -5.19
N ASN A 197 -22.12 -4.42 -6.17
CA ASN A 197 -21.25 -5.23 -7.03
C ASN A 197 -20.31 -6.15 -6.22
N MET A 198 -20.84 -6.71 -5.14
CA MET A 198 -20.15 -7.69 -4.30
C MET A 198 -20.37 -9.09 -4.87
N LEU A 199 -19.61 -10.07 -4.37
CA LEU A 199 -19.87 -11.48 -4.67
C LEU A 199 -21.33 -11.85 -4.36
N PRO A 200 -21.93 -12.81 -5.08
CA PRO A 200 -23.28 -13.27 -4.76
C PRO A 200 -23.29 -14.03 -3.44
N TYR A 201 -24.34 -13.86 -2.64
CA TYR A 201 -24.60 -14.74 -1.51
C TYR A 201 -25.14 -16.10 -1.97
N ASN A 202 -25.02 -17.13 -1.14
CA ASN A 202 -25.63 -18.47 -1.31
C ASN A 202 -27.18 -18.48 -1.26
N THR A 203 -27.83 -17.42 -1.72
CA THR A 203 -29.27 -17.21 -1.71
C THR A 203 -29.86 -17.30 -3.12
N ILE A 204 -31.17 -17.52 -3.21
CA ILE A 204 -31.89 -17.74 -4.48
C ILE A 204 -31.64 -16.63 -5.50
N THR A 205 -31.48 -15.38 -5.04
CA THR A 205 -31.25 -14.23 -5.91
C THR A 205 -29.79 -13.76 -5.94
N GLY A 206 -28.92 -14.34 -5.09
CA GLY A 206 -27.59 -13.80 -4.80
C GLY A 206 -27.60 -12.62 -3.83
N GLU A 207 -28.75 -12.07 -3.45
CA GLU A 207 -28.84 -10.97 -2.48
C GLU A 207 -28.94 -11.48 -1.03
N TYR A 208 -28.34 -10.73 -0.09
CA TYR A 208 -28.31 -11.12 1.33
C TYR A 208 -29.71 -11.34 1.91
N GLU A 209 -30.69 -10.52 1.54
CA GLU A 209 -32.05 -10.58 2.11
C GLU A 209 -32.88 -11.77 1.59
N ALA A 210 -32.44 -12.44 0.53
CA ALA A 210 -33.18 -13.57 -0.04
C ALA A 210 -33.02 -14.87 0.80
N PRO A 211 -33.93 -15.85 0.66
CA PRO A 211 -33.77 -17.18 1.25
C PRO A 211 -32.55 -17.90 0.65
N ILE A 212 -31.94 -18.78 1.44
CA ILE A 212 -30.83 -19.64 1.01
C ILE A 212 -31.28 -20.50 -0.17
N ASP A 213 -30.43 -20.59 -1.19
CA ASP A 213 -30.64 -21.50 -2.31
C ASP A 213 -30.15 -22.90 -1.89
N PRO A 214 -31.02 -23.92 -1.84
CA PRO A 214 -30.60 -25.28 -1.54
C PRO A 214 -29.63 -25.87 -2.58
N ASN A 215 -29.49 -25.24 -3.74
CA ASN A 215 -28.55 -25.61 -4.80
C ASN A 215 -27.29 -24.74 -4.83
N ALA A 216 -27.11 -23.83 -3.86
CA ALA A 216 -25.90 -23.03 -3.79
C ALA A 216 -24.66 -23.94 -3.59
N PRO A 217 -23.55 -23.69 -4.30
CA PRO A 217 -22.30 -24.41 -4.11
C PRO A 217 -21.80 -24.32 -2.66
N PHE A 218 -21.22 -25.42 -2.17
CA PHE A 218 -20.62 -25.50 -0.84
C PHE A 218 -19.46 -24.53 -0.65
N GLN A 219 -19.27 -24.02 0.57
CA GLN A 219 -18.15 -23.19 1.00
C GLN A 219 -17.56 -23.80 2.29
N ALA A 220 -16.23 -23.92 2.40
CA ALA A 220 -15.59 -24.59 3.52
C ALA A 220 -15.44 -23.73 4.77
N MET A 221 -15.35 -24.43 5.91
CA MET A 221 -14.90 -23.92 7.21
C MET A 221 -15.71 -22.73 7.77
N ILE A 222 -17.03 -22.73 7.60
CA ILE A 222 -17.88 -21.64 8.12
C ILE A 222 -18.64 -22.08 9.39
N PRO A 223 -18.29 -21.56 10.59
CA PRO A 223 -19.13 -21.70 11.76
C PRO A 223 -20.12 -20.51 11.87
N GLY A 224 -21.42 -20.81 11.95
CA GLY A 224 -22.35 -19.98 12.73
C GLY A 224 -23.32 -19.04 11.98
N ASP A 225 -23.00 -18.52 10.80
CA ASP A 225 -24.00 -17.86 9.94
C ASP A 225 -24.68 -18.90 9.03
N GLU A 226 -25.73 -18.53 8.29
CA GLU A 226 -26.28 -19.40 7.22
C GLU A 226 -26.06 -18.80 5.81
N LYS A 227 -25.54 -17.56 5.74
CA LYS A 227 -25.39 -16.78 4.50
C LYS A 227 -23.97 -16.28 4.29
N TRP A 228 -23.40 -16.60 3.15
CA TRP A 228 -21.99 -16.34 2.78
C TRP A 228 -21.86 -15.99 1.32
N PHE A 229 -20.74 -15.35 0.97
CA PHE A 229 -20.38 -15.12 -0.42
C PHE A 229 -20.03 -16.44 -1.12
N VAL A 230 -20.28 -16.50 -2.42
CA VAL A 230 -19.96 -17.64 -3.27
C VAL A 230 -19.08 -17.16 -4.42
N ALA A 231 -17.96 -17.83 -4.62
CA ALA A 231 -17.01 -17.61 -5.72
C ALA A 231 -16.62 -18.94 -6.39
N GLY A 232 -15.67 -18.89 -7.32
CA GLY A 232 -15.14 -20.07 -8.00
C GLY A 232 -14.45 -21.06 -7.05
N ASP A 233 -13.70 -20.59 -6.06
CA ASP A 233 -13.14 -21.45 -5.02
C ASP A 233 -14.03 -21.50 -3.75
N LEU A 234 -13.95 -22.61 -3.00
CA LEU A 234 -14.75 -22.84 -1.79
C LEU A 234 -14.18 -22.19 -0.52
N ARG A 235 -12.97 -21.64 -0.57
CA ARG A 235 -12.27 -20.96 0.53
C ARG A 235 -12.32 -19.44 0.40
N ALA A 236 -13.11 -18.89 -0.52
CA ALA A 236 -13.16 -17.44 -0.79
C ALA A 236 -13.54 -16.56 0.43
N ASN A 237 -14.18 -17.16 1.43
CA ASN A 237 -14.58 -16.50 2.69
C ASN A 237 -13.55 -16.67 3.81
N GLU A 238 -12.39 -17.28 3.57
CA GLU A 238 -11.41 -17.60 4.62
C GLU A 238 -11.00 -16.35 5.40
N ASN A 239 -10.69 -15.25 4.72
CA ASN A 239 -10.47 -13.95 5.33
C ASN A 239 -10.97 -12.80 4.43
N VAL A 240 -11.19 -11.63 5.04
CA VAL A 240 -11.76 -10.46 4.33
C VAL A 240 -10.89 -9.91 3.20
N LEU A 241 -9.56 -10.07 3.26
CA LEU A 241 -8.65 -9.63 2.20
C LEU A 241 -8.78 -10.53 0.96
N LEU A 242 -8.83 -11.84 1.17
CA LEU A 242 -9.08 -12.82 0.10
C LEU A 242 -10.45 -12.59 -0.56
N THR A 243 -11.52 -12.40 0.23
CA THR A 243 -12.85 -12.08 -0.32
C THR A 243 -12.83 -10.77 -1.14
N SER A 244 -12.01 -9.80 -0.72
CA SER A 244 -11.82 -8.55 -1.47
C SER A 244 -11.18 -8.80 -2.85
N MET A 245 -10.22 -9.72 -2.94
CA MET A 245 -9.61 -10.12 -4.21
C MET A 245 -10.58 -10.87 -5.13
N HIS A 246 -11.33 -11.85 -4.62
CA HIS A 246 -12.38 -12.51 -5.41
C HIS A 246 -13.40 -11.50 -5.95
N THR A 247 -13.81 -10.53 -5.13
CA THR A 247 -14.72 -9.46 -5.54
C THR A 247 -14.13 -8.62 -6.67
N THR A 248 -12.85 -8.25 -6.58
CA THR A 248 -12.12 -7.50 -7.61
C THR A 248 -12.16 -8.19 -8.97
N PHE A 249 -11.90 -9.51 -9.03
CA PHE A 249 -11.86 -10.23 -10.30
C PHE A 249 -13.25 -10.52 -10.88
N VAL A 250 -14.27 -10.72 -10.05
CA VAL A 250 -15.68 -10.77 -10.53
C VAL A 250 -16.12 -9.43 -11.12
N ARG A 251 -15.72 -8.31 -10.51
CA ARG A 251 -15.96 -6.97 -11.05
C ARG A 251 -15.23 -6.75 -12.38
N GLU A 252 -13.98 -7.18 -12.48
CA GLU A 252 -13.22 -7.08 -13.72
C GLU A 252 -13.83 -7.92 -14.85
N HIS A 253 -14.28 -9.15 -14.56
CA HIS A 253 -15.01 -9.96 -15.54
C HIS A 253 -16.26 -9.25 -16.07
N ASN A 254 -17.10 -8.73 -15.17
CA ASN A 254 -18.32 -8.03 -15.56
C ASN A 254 -18.03 -6.74 -16.35
N ARG A 255 -16.94 -6.04 -16.03
CA ARG A 255 -16.47 -4.87 -16.80
C ARG A 255 -16.01 -5.26 -18.20
N GLN A 256 -15.28 -6.36 -18.35
CA GLN A 256 -14.89 -6.89 -19.66
C GLN A 256 -16.11 -7.30 -20.49
N CYS A 257 -17.12 -7.94 -19.87
CA CYS A 257 -18.38 -8.24 -20.53
C CYS A 257 -19.07 -7.00 -21.09
N ASP A 258 -19.08 -5.89 -20.34
CA ASP A 258 -19.65 -4.62 -20.79
C ASP A 258 -18.89 -4.03 -21.99
N LEU A 259 -17.56 -4.08 -21.97
CA LEU A 259 -16.73 -3.62 -23.09
C LEU A 259 -16.96 -4.47 -24.35
N ILE A 260 -16.93 -5.79 -24.20
CA ILE A 260 -17.14 -6.74 -25.30
C ILE A 260 -18.55 -6.58 -25.87
N LYS A 261 -19.59 -6.40 -25.03
CA LYS A 261 -20.96 -6.18 -25.49
C LYS A 261 -21.11 -4.87 -26.25
N ALA A 262 -20.40 -3.83 -25.84
CA ALA A 262 -20.40 -2.55 -26.54
C ALA A 262 -19.75 -2.64 -27.93
N GLU A 263 -18.66 -3.39 -28.05
CA GLU A 263 -17.96 -3.62 -29.33
C GLU A 263 -18.68 -4.64 -30.23
N HIS A 264 -19.29 -5.65 -29.63
CA HIS A 264 -20.01 -6.73 -30.31
C HIS A 264 -21.46 -6.88 -29.80
N PRO A 265 -22.37 -5.94 -30.15
CA PRO A 265 -23.75 -5.95 -29.66
C PRO A 265 -24.55 -7.20 -30.06
N ASP A 266 -24.15 -7.88 -31.13
CA ASP A 266 -24.78 -9.08 -31.69
C ASP A 266 -24.29 -10.39 -31.06
N TRP A 267 -23.22 -10.36 -30.25
CA TRP A 267 -22.73 -11.55 -29.58
C TRP A 267 -23.72 -12.05 -28.50
N THR A 268 -23.79 -13.38 -28.42
CA THR A 268 -24.57 -14.11 -27.41
C THR A 268 -23.93 -14.00 -26.02
N ASP A 269 -24.72 -14.27 -24.98
CA ASP A 269 -24.24 -14.38 -23.59
C ASP A 269 -23.00 -15.28 -23.48
N GLU A 270 -23.04 -16.46 -24.11
CA GLU A 270 -21.96 -17.43 -24.05
C GLU A 270 -20.67 -16.92 -24.71
N GLN A 271 -20.77 -16.27 -25.87
CA GLN A 271 -19.58 -15.73 -26.56
C GLN A 271 -18.91 -14.63 -25.73
N ILE A 272 -19.72 -13.76 -25.10
CA ILE A 272 -19.21 -12.68 -24.24
C ILE A 272 -18.56 -13.27 -22.98
N TYR A 273 -19.24 -14.20 -22.30
CA TYR A 273 -18.72 -14.88 -21.11
C TYR A 273 -17.37 -15.53 -21.38
N GLN A 274 -17.24 -16.33 -22.45
CA GLN A 274 -16.00 -17.04 -22.77
C GLN A 274 -14.87 -16.07 -23.12
N LYS A 275 -15.17 -15.00 -23.86
CA LYS A 275 -14.18 -13.99 -24.23
C LYS A 275 -13.69 -13.21 -23.00
N ALA A 276 -14.61 -12.77 -22.13
CA ALA A 276 -14.27 -12.11 -20.88
C ALA A 276 -13.47 -13.03 -19.95
N ARG A 277 -13.87 -14.31 -19.82
CA ARG A 277 -13.13 -15.33 -19.05
C ARG A 277 -11.68 -15.44 -19.53
N LYS A 278 -11.45 -15.58 -20.85
CA LYS A 278 -10.09 -15.64 -21.43
C LYS A 278 -9.24 -14.42 -21.09
N ILE A 279 -9.79 -13.22 -21.22
CA ILE A 279 -9.07 -11.98 -20.93
C ILE A 279 -8.69 -11.93 -19.45
N VAL A 280 -9.64 -12.23 -18.55
CA VAL A 280 -9.40 -12.18 -17.10
C VAL A 280 -8.41 -13.26 -16.65
N SER A 281 -8.53 -14.50 -17.12
CA SER A 281 -7.53 -15.54 -16.83
C SER A 281 -6.14 -15.12 -17.35
N GLY A 282 -6.08 -14.48 -18.51
CA GLY A 282 -4.83 -13.92 -19.04
C GLY A 282 -4.26 -12.78 -18.18
N LEU A 283 -5.12 -11.93 -17.60
CA LEU A 283 -4.70 -10.91 -16.63
C LEU A 283 -4.11 -11.54 -15.37
N GLU A 284 -4.74 -12.58 -14.82
CA GLU A 284 -4.20 -13.32 -13.66
C GLU A 284 -2.82 -13.93 -13.96
N GLN A 285 -2.68 -14.57 -15.13
CA GLN A 285 -1.39 -15.08 -15.59
C GLN A 285 -0.35 -13.97 -15.75
N SER A 286 -0.69 -12.86 -16.41
CA SER A 286 0.23 -11.73 -16.59
C SER A 286 0.72 -11.16 -15.26
N VAL A 287 -0.19 -10.89 -14.32
CA VAL A 287 0.17 -10.40 -12.97
C VAL A 287 1.08 -11.41 -12.27
N CYS A 288 0.75 -12.71 -12.31
CA CYS A 288 1.56 -13.75 -11.68
C CYS A 288 2.99 -13.80 -12.23
N TYR A 289 3.16 -13.83 -13.55
CA TYR A 289 4.47 -14.06 -14.18
C TYR A 289 5.29 -12.79 -14.41
N ASN A 290 4.66 -11.64 -14.57
CA ASN A 290 5.34 -10.37 -14.91
C ASN A 290 5.51 -9.44 -13.71
N GLU A 291 4.73 -9.61 -12.63
CA GLU A 291 4.79 -8.72 -11.45
C GLU A 291 5.11 -9.50 -10.17
N TRP A 292 4.23 -10.41 -9.76
CA TRP A 292 4.27 -11.05 -8.44
C TRP A 292 5.44 -12.03 -8.26
N LEU A 293 5.63 -12.97 -9.20
CA LEU A 293 6.73 -13.93 -9.11
C LEU A 293 8.10 -13.23 -9.19
N PRO A 294 8.33 -12.26 -10.11
CA PRO A 294 9.59 -11.53 -10.16
C PRO A 294 9.87 -10.65 -8.94
N ILE A 295 8.87 -9.96 -8.39
CA ILE A 295 9.11 -9.06 -7.27
C ILE A 295 9.52 -9.83 -6.02
N MET A 296 8.96 -11.00 -5.77
CA MET A 296 9.33 -11.88 -4.65
C MET A 296 10.70 -12.53 -4.85
N THR A 297 10.93 -13.15 -6.01
CA THR A 297 12.13 -13.97 -6.25
C THR A 297 13.36 -13.17 -6.69
N GLY A 298 13.18 -11.91 -7.09
CA GLY A 298 14.26 -11.08 -7.64
C GLY A 298 14.77 -11.54 -9.01
N THR A 299 14.11 -12.51 -9.64
CA THR A 299 14.48 -13.08 -10.94
C THR A 299 13.24 -13.34 -11.79
N THR A 300 13.43 -13.62 -13.07
CA THR A 300 12.35 -13.98 -13.99
C THR A 300 12.55 -15.40 -14.49
N LEU A 301 11.45 -16.07 -14.88
CA LEU A 301 11.54 -17.34 -15.58
C LEU A 301 12.19 -17.13 -16.96
N PRO A 302 12.79 -18.18 -17.56
CA PRO A 302 13.28 -18.12 -18.93
C PRO A 302 12.19 -17.63 -19.90
N GLU A 303 12.62 -16.96 -20.98
CA GLU A 303 11.72 -16.45 -22.01
C GLU A 303 10.74 -17.53 -22.48
N TYR A 304 9.47 -17.16 -22.63
CA TYR A 304 8.44 -18.08 -23.07
C TYR A 304 8.63 -18.42 -24.55
N THR A 305 8.73 -19.71 -24.85
CA THR A 305 9.01 -20.23 -26.20
C THR A 305 7.82 -20.92 -26.85
N GLY A 306 6.63 -20.79 -26.25
CA GLY A 306 5.40 -21.46 -26.66
C GLY A 306 5.07 -22.68 -25.80
N PHE A 307 3.86 -23.21 -26.01
CA PHE A 307 3.35 -24.40 -25.34
C PHE A 307 4.17 -25.65 -25.71
N LYS A 308 4.40 -26.50 -24.71
CA LYS A 308 5.13 -27.76 -24.81
C LYS A 308 4.24 -28.91 -24.32
N SER A 309 3.77 -29.75 -25.24
CA SER A 309 2.81 -30.81 -24.90
C SER A 309 3.38 -31.93 -24.02
N ASP A 310 4.70 -32.09 -23.99
CA ASP A 310 5.42 -33.05 -23.17
C ASP A 310 5.78 -32.53 -21.76
N VAL A 311 5.48 -31.27 -21.45
CA VAL A 311 5.64 -30.71 -20.10
C VAL A 311 4.40 -31.02 -19.27
N ASN A 312 4.60 -31.73 -18.16
CA ASN A 312 3.54 -32.05 -17.21
C ASN A 312 3.26 -30.86 -16.26
N PRO A 313 2.08 -30.22 -16.32
CA PRO A 313 1.73 -29.06 -15.51
C PRO A 313 1.19 -29.40 -14.12
N GLN A 314 0.95 -30.69 -13.81
CA GLN A 314 0.33 -31.13 -12.58
C GLN A 314 1.08 -30.60 -11.35
N ILE A 315 0.34 -30.28 -10.28
CA ILE A 315 0.95 -29.79 -9.04
C ILE A 315 1.77 -30.91 -8.39
N SER A 316 3.00 -30.57 -7.99
CA SER A 316 3.83 -31.51 -7.25
C SER A 316 3.43 -31.56 -5.77
N ASN A 317 3.54 -32.75 -5.17
CA ASN A 317 3.22 -32.94 -3.75
C ASN A 317 4.07 -32.04 -2.85
N VAL A 318 5.37 -31.89 -3.13
CA VAL A 318 6.28 -31.03 -2.36
C VAL A 318 5.90 -29.55 -2.45
N PHE A 319 5.39 -29.09 -3.60
CA PHE A 319 4.93 -27.73 -3.77
C PHE A 319 3.72 -27.43 -2.87
N SER A 320 2.65 -28.23 -2.95
CA SER A 320 1.41 -27.98 -2.18
C SER A 320 1.47 -28.37 -0.70
N ALA A 321 2.26 -29.39 -0.35
CA ALA A 321 2.37 -29.88 1.03
C ALA A 321 3.41 -29.11 1.86
N ALA A 322 4.35 -28.39 1.23
CA ALA A 322 5.38 -27.64 1.93
C ALA A 322 5.72 -26.30 1.27
N ALA A 323 6.29 -26.27 0.06
CA ALA A 323 6.96 -25.07 -0.45
C ALA A 323 6.03 -23.85 -0.57
N PHE A 324 4.83 -24.02 -1.14
CA PHE A 324 3.90 -22.90 -1.35
C PHE A 324 3.15 -22.45 -0.09
N ARG A 325 3.42 -23.12 1.05
CA ARG A 325 2.94 -22.71 2.37
C ARG A 325 3.85 -21.67 3.04
N TYR A 326 4.86 -21.16 2.34
CA TYR A 326 5.73 -20.09 2.84
C TYR A 326 4.90 -18.86 3.24
N GLY A 327 3.84 -18.56 2.47
CA GLY A 327 3.00 -17.38 2.69
C GLY A 327 2.36 -17.32 4.08
N HIS A 328 2.29 -18.44 4.81
CA HIS A 328 1.82 -18.42 6.20
C HIS A 328 2.75 -17.66 7.16
N SER A 329 4.05 -17.52 6.85
CA SER A 329 4.96 -16.70 7.67
C SER A 329 4.82 -15.21 7.38
N THR A 330 4.27 -14.82 6.23
CA THR A 330 4.23 -13.41 5.77
C THR A 330 2.97 -12.66 6.23
N ILE A 331 2.07 -13.31 6.96
CA ILE A 331 0.76 -12.74 7.33
C ILE A 331 0.86 -11.86 8.58
N ASN A 332 0.18 -10.71 8.55
CA ASN A 332 0.06 -9.79 9.67
C ASN A 332 -1.06 -10.13 10.67
N SER A 333 -0.83 -9.89 11.97
CA SER A 333 -1.88 -9.96 13.03
C SER A 333 -2.94 -8.87 12.92
N LYS A 334 -2.65 -7.84 12.14
CA LYS A 334 -3.43 -6.62 12.00
C LYS A 334 -3.81 -6.47 10.53
N ILE A 335 -5.02 -5.99 10.27
CA ILE A 335 -5.50 -5.61 8.94
C ILE A 335 -5.85 -4.13 9.00
N ILE A 336 -5.08 -3.30 8.29
CA ILE A 336 -5.34 -1.87 8.19
C ILE A 336 -6.63 -1.64 7.37
N ARG A 337 -7.47 -0.72 7.85
CA ARG A 337 -8.68 -0.29 7.15
C ARG A 337 -8.67 1.23 6.96
N MET A 338 -8.72 1.68 5.71
CA MET A 338 -8.67 3.12 5.40
C MET A 338 -9.88 3.59 4.60
N ASP A 339 -10.28 4.84 4.81
CA ASP A 339 -11.26 5.54 3.99
C ASP A 339 -10.64 6.04 2.66
N GLU A 340 -11.45 6.65 1.80
CA GLU A 340 -11.03 7.17 0.50
C GLU A 340 -9.92 8.25 0.59
N ASN A 341 -9.79 8.93 1.73
CA ASN A 341 -8.78 9.96 1.99
C ASN A 341 -7.52 9.42 2.68
N GLY A 342 -7.52 8.15 3.10
CA GLY A 342 -6.38 7.50 3.75
C GLY A 342 -6.41 7.61 5.27
N HIS A 343 -7.52 8.08 5.84
CA HIS A 343 -7.73 8.04 7.29
C HIS A 343 -8.18 6.65 7.72
N PRO A 344 -7.84 6.22 8.95
CA PRO A 344 -8.38 4.98 9.49
C PRO A 344 -9.91 5.01 9.55
N MET A 345 -10.53 3.90 9.18
CA MET A 345 -11.98 3.74 9.27
C MET A 345 -12.47 3.90 10.73
N PRO A 346 -13.71 4.39 10.96
CA PRO A 346 -14.35 4.30 12.26
C PRO A 346 -14.29 2.86 12.80
N GLY A 347 -13.82 2.69 14.04
CA GLY A 347 -13.55 1.36 14.62
C GLY A 347 -12.11 0.85 14.40
N GLY A 348 -11.25 1.61 13.72
CA GLY A 348 -9.81 1.37 13.62
C GLY A 348 -9.43 0.13 12.81
N ASP A 349 -8.23 -0.38 13.07
CA ASP A 349 -7.71 -1.58 12.40
C ASP A 349 -8.36 -2.87 12.95
N MET A 350 -8.40 -3.92 12.15
CA MET A 350 -8.99 -5.21 12.52
C MET A 350 -7.90 -6.20 12.92
N ARG A 351 -8.15 -7.07 13.91
CA ARG A 351 -7.25 -8.20 14.18
C ARG A 351 -7.52 -9.34 13.20
N LEU A 352 -6.48 -10.02 12.73
CA LEU A 352 -6.63 -11.16 11.82
C LEU A 352 -7.53 -12.26 12.43
N ALA A 353 -7.37 -12.57 13.72
CA ALA A 353 -8.24 -13.53 14.41
C ALA A 353 -9.75 -13.17 14.35
N GLN A 354 -10.09 -11.89 14.12
CA GLN A 354 -11.47 -11.41 13.96
C GLN A 354 -11.90 -11.32 12.49
N ALA A 355 -10.99 -11.53 11.55
CA ALA A 355 -11.27 -11.43 10.12
C ALA A 355 -11.59 -12.79 9.47
N PHE A 356 -11.25 -13.90 10.13
CA PHE A 356 -11.49 -15.24 9.61
C PHE A 356 -12.99 -15.56 9.53
N PHE A 357 -13.47 -15.96 8.35
CA PHE A 357 -14.86 -16.36 8.09
C PHE A 357 -15.91 -15.33 8.53
N GLN A 358 -15.60 -14.03 8.41
CA GLN A 358 -16.50 -12.93 8.78
C GLN A 358 -17.03 -12.15 7.57
N PRO A 359 -17.92 -12.71 6.73
CA PRO A 359 -18.51 -11.98 5.61
C PRO A 359 -19.33 -10.75 6.06
N HIS A 360 -19.80 -10.72 7.31
CA HIS A 360 -20.50 -9.57 7.88
C HIS A 360 -19.59 -8.34 8.03
N ALA A 361 -18.29 -8.52 8.30
CA ALA A 361 -17.33 -7.44 8.47
C ALA A 361 -17.16 -6.60 7.19
N ILE A 362 -17.27 -7.25 6.03
CA ILE A 362 -17.26 -6.59 4.72
C ILE A 362 -18.51 -5.74 4.53
N ARG A 363 -19.68 -6.24 4.95
CA ARG A 363 -20.94 -5.50 4.87
C ARG A 363 -20.95 -4.29 5.80
N GLU A 364 -20.44 -4.42 7.02
CA GLU A 364 -20.30 -3.32 7.99
C GLU A 364 -19.33 -2.25 7.52
N SER A 365 -18.37 -2.62 6.68
CA SER A 365 -17.41 -1.71 6.06
C SER A 365 -17.91 -1.10 4.74
N GLU A 366 -19.19 -1.31 4.41
CA GLU A 366 -19.85 -0.86 3.17
C GLU A 366 -19.17 -1.38 1.87
N GLY A 367 -18.42 -2.48 1.95
CA GLY A 367 -17.74 -3.11 0.82
C GLY A 367 -16.28 -3.45 1.11
N VAL A 368 -15.50 -3.55 0.04
CA VAL A 368 -14.11 -4.05 0.07
C VAL A 368 -13.05 -2.95 -0.05
N THR A 369 -13.46 -1.72 -0.41
CA THR A 369 -12.53 -0.65 -0.76
C THR A 369 -11.57 -0.30 0.37
N CYS A 370 -12.02 -0.33 1.63
CA CYS A 370 -11.16 -0.01 2.76
C CYS A 370 -10.05 -1.04 3.01
N PHE A 371 -10.31 -2.32 2.69
CA PHE A 371 -9.34 -3.41 2.77
C PHE A 371 -8.36 -3.36 1.60
N LEU A 372 -8.88 -3.16 0.38
CA LEU A 372 -8.06 -2.96 -0.83
C LEU A 372 -7.10 -1.79 -0.66
N LYS A 373 -7.53 -0.72 -0.01
CA LYS A 373 -6.66 0.42 0.30
C LYS A 373 -5.67 0.11 1.42
N GLY A 374 -6.11 -0.52 2.51
CA GLY A 374 -5.23 -0.87 3.63
C GLY A 374 -4.04 -1.73 3.21
N MET A 375 -4.27 -2.71 2.32
CA MET A 375 -3.19 -3.56 1.79
C MET A 375 -2.10 -2.77 1.05
N CYS A 376 -2.41 -1.61 0.46
CA CYS A 376 -1.40 -0.77 -0.22
C CYS A 376 -0.36 -0.18 0.74
N TYR A 377 -0.67 -0.07 2.03
CA TYR A 377 0.17 0.62 3.01
C TYR A 377 0.75 -0.30 4.08
N GLN A 378 0.26 -1.53 4.14
CA GLN A 378 0.69 -2.47 5.16
C GLN A 378 1.81 -3.36 4.59
N PRO A 379 3.04 -3.29 5.15
CA PRO A 379 4.09 -4.23 4.77
C PRO A 379 3.76 -5.63 5.31
N GLU A 380 3.94 -6.65 4.49
CA GLU A 380 3.82 -8.05 4.89
C GLU A 380 4.94 -8.43 5.87
N GLN A 381 4.79 -9.54 6.58
CA GLN A 381 5.84 -10.08 7.44
C GLN A 381 6.92 -10.80 6.62
N ASP A 382 8.11 -10.97 7.18
CA ASP A 382 9.24 -11.61 6.51
C ASP A 382 9.03 -13.13 6.27
N VAL A 383 9.78 -13.69 5.32
CA VAL A 383 9.82 -15.16 5.10
C VAL A 383 10.86 -15.76 6.02
N ASP A 384 10.43 -16.21 7.20
CA ASP A 384 11.32 -16.78 8.20
C ASP A 384 10.65 -17.89 9.02
N CYS A 385 11.38 -18.43 9.99
CA CYS A 385 10.82 -19.37 10.97
C CYS A 385 10.08 -18.64 12.09
N LYS A 386 9.30 -17.58 11.81
CA LYS A 386 8.44 -16.86 12.77
C LYS A 386 7.00 -16.87 12.28
N MET A 387 6.08 -16.81 13.25
CA MET A 387 4.66 -16.78 12.96
C MET A 387 3.90 -16.10 14.10
N ILE A 388 3.01 -15.21 13.72
CA ILE A 388 2.11 -14.51 14.62
C ILE A 388 1.19 -15.47 15.42
N ASP A 389 0.81 -15.06 16.62
CA ASP A 389 -0.03 -15.86 17.51
C ASP A 389 -1.45 -16.10 16.97
N ASP A 390 -1.97 -15.19 16.12
CA ASP A 390 -3.28 -15.35 15.46
C ASP A 390 -3.34 -16.64 14.61
N LEU A 391 -2.20 -17.11 14.08
CA LEU A 391 -2.08 -18.35 13.30
C LEU A 391 -1.49 -19.52 14.10
N ARG A 392 -0.54 -19.23 14.99
CA ARG A 392 0.20 -20.24 15.75
C ARG A 392 -0.53 -20.72 17.01
N ASN A 393 -1.38 -19.90 17.63
CA ASN A 393 -1.97 -20.19 18.93
C ASN A 393 -3.50 -20.05 18.99
N MET A 394 -4.09 -19.29 18.08
CA MET A 394 -5.51 -18.90 18.15
C MET A 394 -6.35 -19.33 16.95
N LEU A 395 -5.80 -20.10 16.00
CA LEU A 395 -6.53 -20.47 14.79
C LEU A 395 -7.84 -21.21 15.17
N PHE A 396 -8.94 -20.46 15.09
CA PHE A 396 -10.34 -20.81 15.43
C PHE A 396 -10.70 -21.09 16.90
N GLY A 397 -10.01 -20.49 17.89
CA GLY A 397 -10.46 -20.57 19.29
C GLY A 397 -9.75 -19.65 20.30
N PRO A 398 -10.42 -19.22 21.38
CA PRO A 398 -9.79 -18.44 22.44
C PRO A 398 -8.81 -19.28 23.28
N PRO A 399 -7.81 -18.66 23.94
CA PRO A 399 -6.85 -19.36 24.79
C PRO A 399 -7.54 -20.26 25.83
N GLY A 400 -7.06 -21.51 25.96
CA GLY A 400 -7.62 -22.50 26.90
C GLY A 400 -8.92 -23.20 26.48
N ALA A 401 -9.53 -22.85 25.34
CA ALA A 401 -10.71 -23.54 24.79
C ALA A 401 -10.39 -24.58 23.71
N GLY A 402 -9.11 -24.78 23.40
CA GLY A 402 -8.65 -25.47 22.19
C GLY A 402 -8.50 -24.45 21.04
N GLY A 403 -7.35 -24.46 20.40
CA GLY A 403 -7.02 -23.65 19.23
C GLY A 403 -6.11 -24.45 18.31
N MET A 404 -5.90 -24.00 17.08
CA MET A 404 -4.97 -24.63 16.15
C MET A 404 -3.63 -23.88 16.07
N ASP A 405 -2.60 -24.62 15.65
CA ASP A 405 -1.26 -24.11 15.39
C ASP A 405 -0.91 -24.41 13.94
N LEU A 406 -0.95 -23.38 13.09
CA LEU A 406 -0.75 -23.55 11.66
C LEU A 406 0.68 -24.02 11.32
N ALA A 407 1.70 -23.60 12.07
CA ALA A 407 3.06 -24.07 11.88
C ALA A 407 3.18 -25.57 12.20
N ALA A 408 2.60 -26.01 13.33
CA ALA A 408 2.54 -27.42 13.70
C ALA A 408 1.76 -28.26 12.66
N ILE A 409 0.63 -27.73 12.16
CA ILE A 409 -0.17 -28.38 11.12
C ILE A 409 0.61 -28.49 9.81
N ASN A 410 1.36 -27.47 9.39
CA ASN A 410 2.17 -27.54 8.16
C ASN A 410 3.25 -28.62 8.23
N MET A 411 3.95 -28.73 9.36
CA MET A 411 4.92 -29.81 9.59
C MET A 411 4.23 -31.19 9.57
N GLN A 412 3.12 -31.33 10.29
CA GLN A 412 2.36 -32.58 10.35
C GLN A 412 1.80 -32.97 8.98
N ARG A 413 1.36 -32.00 8.18
CA ARG A 413 0.87 -32.22 6.81
C ARG A 413 1.98 -32.72 5.90
N GLY A 414 3.20 -32.17 5.99
CA GLY A 414 4.33 -32.69 5.22
C GLY A 414 4.64 -34.17 5.53
N ARG A 415 4.63 -34.52 6.82
CA ARG A 415 4.83 -35.90 7.32
C ARG A 415 3.73 -36.86 6.86
N GLU A 416 2.48 -36.43 6.94
CA GLU A 416 1.29 -37.18 6.51
C GLU A 416 1.26 -37.41 5.00
N ARG A 417 1.79 -36.46 4.24
CA ARG A 417 1.83 -36.50 2.77
C ARG A 417 3.07 -37.19 2.21
N GLY A 418 3.83 -37.88 3.05
CA GLY A 418 4.96 -38.69 2.65
C GLY A 418 6.12 -37.88 2.07
N LEU A 419 6.31 -36.63 2.51
CA LEU A 419 7.50 -35.86 2.14
C LEU A 419 8.74 -36.41 2.86
N PRO A 420 9.88 -36.55 2.17
CA PRO A 420 11.15 -36.87 2.83
C PRO A 420 11.69 -35.65 3.58
N ASP A 421 12.81 -35.81 4.28
CA ASP A 421 13.48 -34.71 4.98
C ASP A 421 14.01 -33.64 4.02
N TYR A 422 14.27 -32.46 4.58
CA TYR A 422 14.76 -31.29 3.85
C TYR A 422 16.00 -31.56 2.98
N ASN A 423 17.02 -32.28 3.47
CA ASN A 423 18.25 -32.54 2.72
C ASN A 423 18.02 -33.52 1.57
N THR A 424 17.17 -34.53 1.76
CA THR A 424 16.75 -35.43 0.68
C THR A 424 16.03 -34.66 -0.43
N ILE A 425 15.16 -33.70 -0.08
CA ILE A 425 14.50 -32.85 -1.07
C ILE A 425 15.52 -31.97 -1.81
N ARG A 426 16.48 -31.37 -1.11
CA ARG A 426 17.58 -30.62 -1.74
C ARG A 426 18.28 -31.47 -2.81
N GLN A 427 18.65 -32.70 -2.48
CA GLN A 427 19.26 -33.62 -3.43
C GLN A 427 18.35 -33.96 -4.63
N ASN A 428 17.05 -34.17 -4.39
CA ASN A 428 16.09 -34.47 -5.47
C ASN A 428 15.94 -33.31 -6.46
N PHE A 429 16.13 -32.07 -6.01
CA PHE A 429 16.17 -30.88 -6.86
C PHE A 429 17.59 -30.52 -7.35
N GLY A 430 18.56 -31.42 -7.18
CA GLY A 430 19.93 -31.24 -7.67
C GLY A 430 20.79 -30.27 -6.85
N LEU A 431 20.34 -29.88 -5.66
CA LEU A 431 21.06 -29.00 -4.76
C LEU A 431 21.97 -29.80 -3.81
N THR A 432 23.01 -29.14 -3.34
CA THR A 432 23.95 -29.75 -2.39
C THR A 432 23.27 -29.88 -1.01
N PRO A 433 23.25 -31.09 -0.40
CA PRO A 433 22.76 -31.24 0.97
C PRO A 433 23.68 -30.51 1.95
N TYR A 434 23.12 -29.95 3.02
CA TYR A 434 23.92 -29.35 4.07
C TYR A 434 24.38 -30.40 5.08
N THR A 435 25.58 -30.23 5.61
CA THR A 435 26.19 -31.12 6.61
C THR A 435 26.19 -30.50 8.00
N GLU A 436 26.04 -29.18 8.11
CA GLU A 436 26.02 -28.42 9.37
C GLU A 436 24.89 -27.39 9.36
N PHE A 437 24.28 -27.13 10.52
CA PHE A 437 23.12 -26.24 10.65
C PHE A 437 23.43 -24.77 10.30
N ASN A 438 24.67 -24.31 10.52
CA ASN A 438 25.16 -22.97 10.15
C ASN A 438 25.27 -22.74 8.63
N GLN A 439 25.09 -23.78 7.81
CA GLN A 439 25.01 -23.64 6.36
C GLN A 439 23.58 -23.28 5.90
N ILE A 440 22.58 -23.47 6.77
CA ILE A 440 21.18 -23.13 6.48
C ILE A 440 20.97 -21.63 6.69
N THR A 441 21.46 -21.07 7.81
CA THR A 441 21.25 -19.67 8.20
C THR A 441 22.47 -19.08 8.90
N ASP A 442 22.64 -17.77 8.78
CA ASP A 442 23.67 -16.99 9.47
C ASP A 442 23.25 -16.60 10.90
N ASP A 443 21.98 -16.81 11.31
CA ASP A 443 21.51 -16.53 12.66
C ASP A 443 21.95 -17.61 13.66
N PRO A 444 22.91 -17.33 14.56
CA PRO A 444 23.41 -18.33 15.51
C PRO A 444 22.33 -18.81 16.50
N VAL A 445 21.30 -18.00 16.78
CA VAL A 445 20.20 -18.39 17.67
C VAL A 445 19.31 -19.43 16.97
N LEU A 446 18.94 -19.18 15.72
CA LEU A 446 18.17 -20.15 14.94
C LEU A 446 18.97 -21.43 14.69
N VAL A 447 20.27 -21.35 14.40
CA VAL A 447 21.17 -22.53 14.29
C VAL A 447 21.09 -23.40 15.53
N GLN A 448 21.24 -22.81 16.72
CA GLN A 448 21.20 -23.56 17.98
C GLN A 448 19.82 -24.19 18.20
N LYS A 449 18.74 -23.45 17.96
CA LYS A 449 17.39 -23.98 18.13
C LYS A 449 17.09 -25.13 17.17
N LEU A 450 17.49 -25.04 15.90
CA LEU A 450 17.36 -26.13 14.94
C LEU A 450 18.14 -27.37 15.38
N TYR A 451 19.37 -27.19 15.87
CA TYR A 451 20.15 -28.28 16.45
C TYR A 451 19.40 -28.95 17.61
N ASP A 452 18.83 -28.16 18.53
CA ASP A 452 18.15 -28.68 19.71
C ASP A 452 16.83 -29.39 19.39
N VAL A 453 16.02 -28.87 18.46
CA VAL A 453 14.72 -29.49 18.11
C VAL A 453 14.84 -30.71 17.21
N TYR A 454 15.97 -30.87 16.50
CA TYR A 454 16.24 -32.04 15.65
C TYR A 454 17.35 -32.94 16.20
N ASP A 455 17.67 -32.83 17.50
CA ASP A 455 18.64 -33.67 18.22
C ASP A 455 20.02 -33.75 17.54
N GLY A 456 20.44 -32.67 16.89
CA GLY A 456 21.70 -32.57 16.15
C GLY A 456 21.73 -33.31 14.80
N ASP A 457 20.62 -33.91 14.36
CA ASP A 457 20.54 -34.58 13.05
C ASP A 457 19.90 -33.66 12.00
N ILE A 458 20.75 -33.06 11.16
CA ILE A 458 20.34 -32.19 10.05
C ILE A 458 19.47 -32.91 9.01
N ASN A 459 19.54 -34.23 8.91
CA ASN A 459 18.71 -35.02 7.98
C ASN A 459 17.35 -35.39 8.57
N ASN A 460 16.99 -34.81 9.72
CA ASN A 460 15.69 -34.98 10.33
C ASN A 460 14.84 -33.70 10.24
N ILE A 461 15.28 -32.67 9.52
CA ILE A 461 14.56 -31.39 9.39
C ILE A 461 13.31 -31.55 8.52
N ASP A 462 12.14 -31.09 9.01
CA ASP A 462 10.93 -31.00 8.20
C ASP A 462 11.14 -30.01 7.03
N PRO A 463 10.77 -30.38 5.78
CA PRO A 463 11.02 -29.55 4.60
C PRO A 463 10.58 -28.09 4.72
N TRP A 464 9.38 -27.85 5.25
CA TRP A 464 8.84 -26.50 5.42
C TRP A 464 9.69 -25.67 6.38
N VAL A 465 10.17 -26.27 7.48
CA VAL A 465 11.09 -25.61 8.42
C VAL A 465 12.43 -25.32 7.76
N GLY A 466 13.00 -26.29 7.06
CA GLY A 466 14.28 -26.11 6.37
C GLY A 466 14.23 -24.99 5.34
N MET A 467 13.18 -24.96 4.51
CA MET A 467 12.96 -23.93 3.49
C MET A 467 12.79 -22.52 4.06
N LEU A 468 12.06 -22.36 5.18
CA LEU A 468 11.90 -21.07 5.86
C LEU A 468 13.15 -20.63 6.63
N ALA A 469 13.98 -21.58 7.05
CA ALA A 469 15.23 -21.28 7.75
C ALA A 469 16.36 -20.87 6.80
N GLU A 470 16.27 -21.20 5.51
CA GLU A 470 17.33 -20.87 4.54
C GLU A 470 17.60 -19.37 4.47
N LYS A 471 18.87 -19.00 4.48
CA LYS A 471 19.31 -17.65 4.13
C LYS A 471 18.74 -17.24 2.77
N HIS A 472 18.13 -16.06 2.72
CA HIS A 472 17.58 -15.51 1.48
C HIS A 472 18.66 -15.29 0.42
N LEU A 473 18.31 -15.58 -0.83
CA LEU A 473 19.11 -15.23 -1.99
C LEU A 473 19.12 -13.70 -2.20
N PRO A 474 20.16 -13.12 -2.82
CA PRO A 474 20.21 -11.69 -3.09
C PRO A 474 18.98 -11.22 -3.88
N ASN A 475 18.32 -10.16 -3.39
CA ASN A 475 17.08 -9.62 -3.96
C ASN A 475 15.88 -10.59 -3.99
N SER A 476 15.90 -11.68 -3.24
CA SER A 476 14.79 -12.63 -3.10
C SER A 476 14.29 -12.67 -1.66
N ILE A 477 13.02 -13.02 -1.46
CA ILE A 477 12.49 -13.39 -0.13
C ILE A 477 12.68 -14.89 0.17
N PHE A 478 13.30 -15.65 -0.74
CA PHE A 478 13.44 -17.10 -0.61
C PHE A 478 14.89 -17.52 -0.48
N GLY A 479 15.10 -18.62 0.24
CA GLY A 479 16.29 -19.44 0.13
C GLY A 479 16.39 -20.24 -1.17
N GLU A 480 17.51 -20.93 -1.34
CA GLU A 480 17.85 -21.68 -2.56
C GLU A 480 16.83 -22.78 -2.91
N LEU A 481 16.43 -23.61 -1.96
CA LEU A 481 15.51 -24.72 -2.22
C LEU A 481 14.10 -24.22 -2.50
N LEU A 482 13.60 -23.30 -1.66
CA LEU A 482 12.26 -22.75 -1.80
C LEU A 482 12.09 -22.07 -3.16
N GLN A 483 13.05 -21.21 -3.54
CA GLN A 483 13.03 -20.55 -4.84
C GLN A 483 13.07 -21.56 -5.99
N THR A 484 13.90 -22.61 -5.89
CA THR A 484 14.02 -23.64 -6.92
C THR A 484 12.68 -24.34 -7.17
N ILE A 485 11.99 -24.76 -6.10
CA ILE A 485 10.71 -25.48 -6.20
C ILE A 485 9.61 -24.55 -6.77
N VAL A 486 9.53 -23.31 -6.28
CA VAL A 486 8.51 -22.35 -6.72
C VAL A 486 8.69 -22.03 -8.21
N LEU A 487 9.90 -21.67 -8.64
CA LEU A 487 10.17 -21.38 -10.05
C LEU A 487 9.93 -22.59 -10.96
N GLU A 488 10.30 -23.80 -10.52
CA GLU A 488 10.08 -25.04 -11.28
C GLU A 488 8.59 -25.31 -11.51
N GLN A 489 7.77 -25.21 -10.46
CA GLN A 489 6.33 -25.46 -10.56
C GLN A 489 5.64 -24.44 -11.47
N PHE A 490 5.89 -23.14 -11.26
CA PHE A 490 5.29 -22.09 -12.08
C PHE A 490 5.76 -22.17 -13.53
N GLN A 491 7.00 -22.57 -13.79
CA GLN A 491 7.49 -22.78 -15.16
C GLN A 491 6.74 -23.93 -15.85
N ARG A 492 6.52 -25.07 -15.16
CA ARG A 492 5.78 -26.20 -15.73
C ARG A 492 4.33 -25.86 -16.02
N ILE A 493 3.66 -25.13 -15.12
CA ILE A 493 2.30 -24.65 -15.34
C ILE A 493 2.27 -23.77 -16.59
N ARG A 494 3.19 -22.81 -16.73
CA ARG A 494 3.27 -21.91 -17.89
C ARG A 494 3.54 -22.64 -19.21
N ASP A 495 4.58 -23.46 -19.23
CA ASP A 495 5.08 -24.10 -20.45
C ASP A 495 4.16 -25.26 -20.88
N GLY A 496 3.49 -25.92 -19.93
CA GLY A 496 2.54 -27.02 -20.17
C GLY A 496 1.09 -26.57 -20.38
N ASP A 497 0.80 -25.26 -20.43
CA ASP A 497 -0.54 -24.73 -20.63
C ASP A 497 -0.78 -24.27 -22.09
N PRO A 498 -1.63 -24.97 -22.86
CA PRO A 498 -1.97 -24.57 -24.23
C PRO A 498 -2.80 -23.28 -24.29
N PHE A 499 -3.40 -22.85 -23.18
CA PHE A 499 -4.15 -21.61 -23.04
C PHE A 499 -3.42 -20.59 -22.16
N PHE A 500 -2.10 -20.70 -22.01
CA PHE A 500 -1.29 -19.59 -21.50
C PHE A 500 -1.50 -18.38 -22.40
N TYR A 501 -1.68 -17.17 -21.85
CA TYR A 501 -2.26 -16.04 -22.59
C TYR A 501 -1.47 -15.64 -23.84
N LEU A 502 -0.14 -15.82 -23.84
CA LEU A 502 0.68 -15.60 -25.04
C LEU A 502 0.43 -16.64 -26.14
N ASN A 503 0.00 -17.86 -25.78
CA ASN A 503 -0.30 -18.96 -26.68
C ASN A 503 -1.80 -19.13 -26.99
N ASP A 504 -2.70 -18.57 -26.18
CA ASP A 504 -4.14 -18.77 -26.34
C ASP A 504 -4.62 -18.32 -27.75
N PRO A 505 -5.20 -19.23 -28.56
CA PRO A 505 -5.64 -18.93 -29.92
C PRO A 505 -6.91 -18.04 -29.98
N GLY A 506 -7.63 -17.91 -28.87
CA GLY A 506 -8.80 -17.05 -28.73
C GLY A 506 -8.49 -15.59 -28.37
N LEU A 507 -7.21 -15.26 -28.14
CA LEU A 507 -6.73 -13.89 -27.91
C LEU A 507 -5.99 -13.37 -29.15
N THR A 508 -6.31 -12.15 -29.55
CA THR A 508 -5.58 -11.42 -30.60
C THR A 508 -4.25 -10.90 -30.06
N ASP A 509 -3.31 -10.56 -30.96
CA ASP A 509 -2.02 -9.99 -30.55
C ASP A 509 -2.16 -8.67 -29.78
N GLN A 510 -3.17 -7.86 -30.14
CA GLN A 510 -3.48 -6.63 -29.42
C GLN A 510 -3.93 -6.93 -27.99
N GLU A 511 -4.85 -7.88 -27.80
CA GLU A 511 -5.32 -8.24 -26.46
C GLU A 511 -4.20 -8.85 -25.60
N LYS A 512 -3.32 -9.67 -26.20
CA LYS A 512 -2.13 -10.19 -25.51
C LYS A 512 -1.24 -9.05 -25.02
N GLN A 513 -1.01 -8.04 -25.87
CA GLN A 513 -0.24 -6.86 -25.49
C GLN A 513 -0.93 -6.03 -24.40
N GLU A 514 -2.25 -5.84 -24.49
CA GLU A 514 -3.04 -5.15 -23.46
C GLU A 514 -2.99 -5.89 -22.11
N ILE A 515 -3.07 -7.22 -22.13
CA ILE A 515 -2.92 -8.09 -20.96
C ILE A 515 -1.51 -7.96 -20.36
N THR A 516 -0.45 -8.03 -21.18
CA THR A 516 0.95 -7.86 -20.73
C THR A 516 1.18 -6.49 -20.10
N ASN A 517 0.54 -5.44 -20.62
CA ASN A 517 0.70 -4.08 -20.13
C ASN A 517 -0.21 -3.74 -18.94
N THR A 518 -1.20 -4.57 -18.63
CA THR A 518 -2.10 -4.35 -17.50
C THR A 518 -1.48 -4.90 -16.23
N ARG A 519 -1.34 -4.04 -15.22
CA ARG A 519 -0.86 -4.41 -13.89
C ARG A 519 -2.00 -4.64 -12.91
N LEU A 520 -1.73 -5.33 -11.80
CA LEU A 520 -2.72 -5.55 -10.74
C LEU A 520 -3.30 -4.23 -10.21
N GLY A 521 -2.45 -3.21 -10.02
CA GLY A 521 -2.90 -1.88 -9.60
C GLY A 521 -3.91 -1.24 -10.57
N ASN A 522 -3.79 -1.51 -11.88
CA ASN A 522 -4.78 -1.02 -12.85
C ASN A 522 -6.14 -1.72 -12.70
N ILE A 523 -6.14 -3.02 -12.41
CA ILE A 523 -7.35 -3.81 -12.16
C ILE A 523 -8.03 -3.31 -10.89
N VAL A 524 -7.29 -3.17 -9.79
CA VAL A 524 -7.84 -2.67 -8.52
C VAL A 524 -8.37 -1.23 -8.68
N ALA A 525 -7.68 -0.35 -9.40
CA ALA A 525 -8.13 1.03 -9.62
C ALA A 525 -9.50 1.09 -10.29
N ARG A 526 -9.68 0.35 -11.39
CA ARG A 526 -10.94 0.38 -12.16
C ARG A 526 -12.08 -0.42 -11.53
N THR A 527 -11.84 -1.29 -10.54
CA THR A 527 -12.89 -2.08 -9.88
C THR A 527 -13.25 -1.60 -8.48
N SER A 528 -12.41 -0.77 -7.84
CA SER A 528 -12.62 -0.31 -6.45
C SER A 528 -13.26 1.07 -6.34
N GLY A 529 -13.09 1.93 -7.35
CA GLY A 529 -13.48 3.34 -7.29
C GLY A 529 -12.49 4.24 -6.52
N MET A 530 -11.35 3.71 -6.09
CA MET A 530 -10.31 4.51 -5.43
C MET A 530 -9.72 5.56 -6.39
N GLN A 531 -9.56 6.79 -5.90
CA GLN A 531 -9.00 7.90 -6.70
C GLN A 531 -7.48 7.82 -6.87
N SER A 532 -6.78 7.18 -5.93
CA SER A 532 -5.33 7.00 -5.94
C SER A 532 -4.96 5.60 -5.47
N ILE A 533 -4.10 4.92 -6.22
CA ILE A 533 -3.52 3.61 -5.91
C ILE A 533 -2.03 3.64 -6.28
N PRO A 534 -1.15 3.01 -5.49
CA PRO A 534 0.26 2.90 -5.84
C PRO A 534 0.46 2.19 -7.18
N LYS A 535 1.45 2.63 -7.95
CA LYS A 535 1.77 2.04 -9.26
C LYS A 535 2.30 0.60 -9.12
N GLU A 536 3.12 0.35 -8.11
CA GLU A 536 3.68 -0.98 -7.79
C GLU A 536 2.98 -1.52 -6.54
N ILE A 537 1.77 -2.07 -6.71
CA ILE A 537 0.89 -2.40 -5.58
C ILE A 537 1.42 -3.50 -4.67
N PHE A 538 2.43 -4.27 -5.10
CA PHE A 538 3.11 -5.27 -4.29
C PHE A 538 4.16 -4.67 -3.35
N LEU A 539 4.44 -3.36 -3.41
CA LEU A 539 5.28 -2.63 -2.45
C LEU A 539 4.40 -1.75 -1.57
N ALA A 540 4.64 -1.79 -0.26
CA ALA A 540 3.89 -0.96 0.68
C ALA A 540 4.30 0.51 0.55
N GLU A 541 3.32 1.41 0.43
CA GLU A 541 3.53 2.84 0.59
C GLU A 541 3.53 3.25 2.07
N PRO A 542 4.15 4.38 2.44
CA PRO A 542 4.13 4.89 3.81
C PRO A 542 2.70 5.21 4.22
N THR A 543 2.34 4.87 5.46
CA THR A 543 1.00 5.22 5.92
C THR A 543 0.85 6.75 6.02
N PRO A 544 -0.32 7.33 5.72
CA PRO A 544 -0.56 8.77 5.89
C PRO A 544 -0.38 9.30 7.32
N ARG A 545 -0.26 8.41 8.34
CA ARG A 545 0.06 8.80 9.73
C ARG A 545 1.57 8.88 10.01
N GLU A 546 2.41 8.30 9.17
CA GLU A 546 3.87 8.43 9.26
C GLU A 546 4.37 9.71 8.58
N VAL A 547 3.48 10.40 7.88
CA VAL A 547 3.74 11.60 7.08
C VAL A 547 2.84 12.72 7.59
N ARG A 548 3.39 13.93 7.79
CA ARG A 548 2.59 15.09 8.18
C ARG A 548 1.66 15.52 7.05
N ALA A 549 0.39 15.75 7.35
CA ALA A 549 -0.55 16.32 6.37
C ALA A 549 -0.12 17.74 5.98
N ILE A 550 -0.32 18.14 4.72
CA ILE A 550 0.01 19.49 4.23
C ILE A 550 -0.74 20.60 5.00
N THR A 551 -1.94 20.30 5.51
CA THR A 551 -2.75 21.22 6.31
C THR A 551 -2.47 21.14 7.81
N GLU A 552 -1.60 20.22 8.24
CA GLU A 552 -1.27 19.88 9.63
C GLU A 552 -2.49 19.51 10.52
N VAL A 553 -3.63 19.16 9.92
CA VAL A 553 -4.75 18.55 10.65
C VAL A 553 -4.30 17.20 11.23
N ASN A 554 -4.68 16.93 12.48
CA ASN A 554 -4.26 15.77 13.28
C ASN A 554 -2.79 15.77 13.72
N ASN A 555 -2.04 16.87 13.55
CA ASN A 555 -0.66 16.93 14.05
C ASN A 555 -0.60 16.96 15.59
N ASN A 556 -1.64 17.49 16.26
CA ASN A 556 -1.91 17.21 17.67
C ASN A 556 -2.92 16.06 17.79
N LEU A 557 -2.55 14.99 18.49
CA LEU A 557 -3.34 13.74 18.56
C LEU A 557 -4.63 13.87 19.39
N ASP A 558 -4.65 14.78 20.37
CA ASP A 558 -5.81 14.99 21.25
C ASP A 558 -6.69 16.15 20.76
N ASN A 559 -6.10 17.11 20.04
CA ASN A 559 -6.77 18.29 19.52
C ASN A 559 -6.45 18.49 18.02
N PRO A 560 -7.12 17.75 17.11
CA PRO A 560 -6.77 17.68 15.69
C PRO A 560 -6.65 19.00 14.94
N ASP A 561 -7.37 20.04 15.37
CA ASP A 561 -7.40 21.34 14.69
C ASP A 561 -6.31 22.31 15.16
N TRP A 562 -5.62 22.02 16.26
CA TRP A 562 -4.63 22.94 16.83
C TRP A 562 -3.45 23.14 15.88
N GLY A 563 -3.20 24.39 15.49
CA GLY A 563 -2.09 24.75 14.59
C GLY A 563 -2.29 24.39 13.13
N SER A 564 -3.44 23.83 12.75
CA SER A 564 -3.78 23.52 11.35
C SER A 564 -4.06 24.77 10.51
N THR A 565 -3.96 24.66 9.19
CA THR A 565 -4.34 25.73 8.25
C THR A 565 -5.76 26.26 8.53
N GLY A 566 -5.93 27.57 8.63
CA GLY A 566 -7.22 28.23 8.84
C GLY A 566 -7.65 28.35 10.31
N SER A 567 -6.89 27.79 11.25
CA SER A 567 -7.21 27.84 12.67
C SER A 567 -7.03 29.26 13.27
N ARG A 568 -7.75 29.57 14.35
CA ARG A 568 -7.81 30.92 14.94
C ARG A 568 -6.56 31.26 15.75
N LEU A 569 -5.96 32.42 15.51
CA LEU A 569 -4.90 32.94 16.39
C LEU A 569 -5.38 33.02 17.84
N ILE A 570 -4.51 32.62 18.77
CA ILE A 570 -4.84 32.63 20.20
C ILE A 570 -4.67 34.02 20.83
N HIS A 571 -5.52 34.32 21.82
CA HIS A 571 -5.54 35.56 22.59
C HIS A 571 -5.32 35.26 24.07
N PHE A 572 -4.15 35.60 24.61
CA PHE A 572 -3.85 35.51 26.04
C PHE A 572 -3.98 36.84 26.79
N VAL A 573 -4.30 37.92 26.09
CA VAL A 573 -4.43 39.27 26.64
C VAL A 573 -5.83 39.81 26.41
N THR A 574 -6.24 40.79 27.20
CA THR A 574 -7.53 41.46 27.02
C THR A 574 -7.61 42.15 25.65
N ASN A 575 -8.79 42.14 25.03
CA ASN A 575 -8.97 42.84 23.77
C ASN A 575 -8.92 44.37 23.96
N GLY A 576 -8.37 45.08 22.97
CA GLY A 576 -8.16 46.53 23.01
C GLY A 576 -9.10 47.33 22.09
N PHE A 577 -10.21 46.74 21.65
CA PHE A 577 -11.19 47.45 20.81
C PHE A 577 -11.90 48.54 21.63
N ALA A 578 -12.14 49.71 21.03
CA ALA A 578 -12.72 50.86 21.73
C ALA A 578 -14.15 50.59 22.26
N ASP A 579 -14.90 49.75 21.54
CA ASP A 579 -16.24 49.28 21.90
C ASP A 579 -16.23 47.90 22.57
N GLY A 580 -15.04 47.31 22.78
CA GLY A 580 -14.87 45.93 23.24
C GLY A 580 -15.25 44.86 22.21
N ILE A 581 -15.62 45.23 20.98
CA ILE A 581 -16.15 44.34 19.96
C ILE A 581 -15.24 44.30 18.74
N SER A 582 -15.11 45.42 18.02
CA SER A 582 -14.41 45.47 16.73
C SER A 582 -13.91 46.85 16.34
N THR A 583 -14.33 47.92 17.03
CA THR A 583 -13.90 49.29 16.72
C THR A 583 -12.42 49.47 17.07
N PRO A 584 -11.54 49.88 16.13
CA PRO A 584 -10.13 50.10 16.42
C PRO A 584 -9.92 51.02 17.63
N GLY A 585 -9.13 50.54 18.59
CA GLY A 585 -8.77 51.30 19.79
C GLY A 585 -7.69 52.36 19.53
N GLY A 586 -7.40 53.17 20.56
CA GLY A 586 -6.28 54.11 20.52
C GLY A 586 -6.57 55.47 19.88
N GLN A 587 -7.83 55.93 19.89
CA GLN A 587 -8.20 57.27 19.36
C GLN A 587 -7.44 58.42 20.03
N ASP A 588 -7.01 58.24 21.29
CA ASP A 588 -6.21 59.23 22.03
C ASP A 588 -4.68 59.07 21.81
N ARG A 589 -4.25 58.11 20.97
CA ARG A 589 -2.83 57.90 20.66
C ARG A 589 -2.37 58.87 19.56
N PRO A 590 -1.10 59.30 19.57
CA PRO A 590 -0.56 60.10 18.49
C PRO A 590 -0.67 59.40 17.14
N ASN A 591 -0.81 60.18 16.08
CA ASN A 591 -0.84 59.68 14.71
C ASN A 591 0.43 58.81 14.43
N PRO A 592 0.28 57.60 13.86
CA PRO A 592 1.41 56.69 13.62
C PRO A 592 2.54 57.27 12.76
N ARG A 593 2.22 58.12 11.78
CA ARG A 593 3.23 58.78 10.94
C ARG A 593 4.01 59.85 11.71
N VAL A 594 3.37 60.55 12.66
CA VAL A 594 4.07 61.46 13.57
C VAL A 594 5.07 60.68 14.42
N ILE A 595 4.66 59.53 14.96
CA ILE A 595 5.54 58.64 15.74
C ILE A 595 6.71 58.15 14.87
N SER A 596 6.42 57.64 13.66
CA SER A 596 7.42 57.19 12.69
C SER A 596 8.46 58.27 12.40
N ASN A 597 8.04 59.49 12.06
CA ASN A 597 8.95 60.62 11.79
C ASN A 597 9.75 61.07 13.02
N THR A 598 9.24 60.84 14.24
CA THR A 598 9.89 61.30 15.48
C THR A 598 10.87 60.27 16.03
N ILE A 599 10.55 58.98 15.94
CA ILE A 599 11.28 57.89 16.60
C ILE A 599 12.11 57.08 15.61
N PHE A 600 11.59 56.83 14.40
CA PHE A 600 12.18 55.90 13.43
C PHE A 600 12.96 56.60 12.29
N ASP A 601 13.15 57.92 12.37
CA ASP A 601 13.90 58.70 11.37
C ASP A 601 15.42 58.51 11.54
N GLN A 602 15.91 57.33 11.14
CA GLN A 602 17.30 56.91 11.19
C GLN A 602 18.19 57.78 10.27
N LYS A 603 19.32 58.26 10.79
CA LYS A 603 20.23 59.18 10.09
C LYS A 603 21.51 58.53 9.57
N GLU A 604 21.87 57.39 10.12
CA GLU A 604 23.09 56.64 9.81
C GLU A 604 22.83 55.14 10.02
N ASP A 605 23.69 54.29 9.47
CA ASP A 605 23.59 52.84 9.68
C ASP A 605 23.85 52.51 11.15
N ILE A 606 22.94 51.73 11.75
CA ILE A 606 23.07 51.23 13.11
C ILE A 606 23.31 49.72 13.01
N TYR A 607 24.53 49.29 13.31
CA TYR A 607 24.90 47.88 13.24
C TYR A 607 24.45 47.13 14.50
N ASP A 608 24.03 45.89 14.30
CA ASP A 608 23.67 44.96 15.35
C ASP A 608 24.86 44.69 16.28
N ASN A 609 24.60 44.59 17.59
CA ASN A 609 25.63 44.40 18.61
C ASN A 609 26.08 42.94 18.74
N LEU A 610 25.37 42.00 18.13
CA LEU A 610 25.73 40.58 18.04
C LEU A 610 26.46 40.25 16.72
N GLU A 611 26.72 41.26 15.88
CA GLU A 611 27.39 41.13 14.58
C GLU A 611 26.73 40.10 13.65
N LEU A 612 25.39 39.98 13.72
CA LEU A 612 24.63 39.07 12.88
C LEU A 612 24.64 39.51 11.41
N SER A 613 24.73 38.54 10.51
CA SER A 613 24.64 38.79 9.06
C SER A 613 23.19 38.94 8.60
N ASP A 614 23.00 39.46 7.37
CA ASP A 614 21.67 39.61 6.75
C ASP A 614 20.89 38.29 6.67
N PHE A 615 21.57 37.13 6.69
CA PHE A 615 20.90 35.83 6.81
C PHE A 615 19.97 35.76 8.02
N SER A 616 20.27 36.45 9.13
CA SER A 616 19.46 36.40 10.33
C SER A 616 18.04 36.96 10.10
N PHE A 617 17.90 38.14 9.49
CA PHE A 617 16.56 38.70 9.25
C PHE A 617 15.83 37.99 8.12
N VAL A 618 16.55 37.56 7.08
CA VAL A 618 15.96 36.83 5.95
C VAL A 618 15.45 35.45 6.42
N TRP A 619 16.20 34.76 7.29
CA TRP A 619 15.74 33.53 7.94
C TRP A 619 14.52 33.78 8.83
N GLY A 620 14.52 34.89 9.58
CA GLY A 620 13.35 35.30 10.36
C GLY A 620 12.09 35.47 9.51
N GLN A 621 12.19 36.15 8.35
CA GLN A 621 11.06 36.26 7.41
C GLN A 621 10.66 34.90 6.83
N PHE A 622 11.64 34.07 6.47
CA PHE A 622 11.39 32.72 5.97
C PHE A 622 10.59 31.88 6.99
N VAL A 623 10.92 31.99 8.27
CA VAL A 623 10.18 31.37 9.39
C VAL A 623 8.78 31.99 9.58
N ASP A 624 8.62 33.32 9.50
CA ASP A 624 7.28 33.97 9.54
C ASP A 624 6.37 33.37 8.48
N HIS A 625 6.93 33.13 7.29
CA HIS A 625 6.21 32.60 6.14
C HIS A 625 5.83 31.12 6.28
N ASP A 626 6.38 30.45 7.28
CA ASP A 626 6.06 29.07 7.61
C ASP A 626 4.96 28.98 8.68
N ILE A 627 4.93 29.92 9.63
CA ILE A 627 4.11 29.80 10.84
C ILE A 627 2.95 30.78 10.93
N THR A 628 2.94 31.89 10.17
CA THR A 628 1.84 32.85 10.23
C THR A 628 1.54 33.62 8.94
N LEU A 629 0.25 33.74 8.62
CA LEU A 629 -0.29 34.60 7.58
C LEU A 629 -1.69 35.07 7.98
N VAL A 630 -1.87 36.39 8.10
CA VAL A 630 -3.19 37.02 8.21
C VAL A 630 -3.32 38.02 7.06
N PRO A 631 -4.11 37.72 6.02
CA PRO A 631 -4.21 38.57 4.85
C PRO A 631 -4.99 39.85 5.13
N ASP A 632 -4.89 40.80 4.22
CA ASP A 632 -5.72 42.00 4.22
C ASP A 632 -7.20 41.65 3.97
N GLY A 633 -8.08 42.39 4.64
CA GLY A 633 -9.52 42.34 4.43
C GLY A 633 -9.98 43.37 3.39
N ASN A 634 -11.17 43.93 3.60
CA ASN A 634 -11.75 44.93 2.69
C ASN A 634 -12.07 46.27 3.39
N GLU A 635 -11.65 46.45 4.64
CA GLU A 635 -11.97 47.63 5.44
C GLU A 635 -10.81 48.63 5.44
N PRO A 636 -10.94 49.83 4.85
CA PRO A 636 -9.90 50.84 4.89
C PRO A 636 -9.66 51.36 6.32
N PHE A 637 -8.40 51.52 6.69
CA PHE A 637 -7.97 52.09 7.96
C PHE A 637 -6.84 53.11 7.75
N ILE A 638 -7.20 54.21 7.10
CA ILE A 638 -6.27 55.20 6.55
C ILE A 638 -5.41 55.86 7.64
N ILE A 639 -4.10 55.94 7.41
CA ILE A 639 -3.19 56.76 8.21
C ILE A 639 -3.09 58.14 7.53
N HIS A 640 -3.59 59.18 8.20
CA HIS A 640 -3.45 60.54 7.71
C HIS A 640 -2.01 61.03 7.81
N VAL A 641 -1.48 61.59 6.71
CA VAL A 641 -0.11 62.14 6.69
C VAL A 641 -0.13 63.55 7.30
N PRO A 642 0.79 63.89 8.23
CA PRO A 642 0.92 65.24 8.75
C PRO A 642 1.18 66.25 7.65
N LYS A 643 0.51 67.41 7.70
CA LYS A 643 0.71 68.49 6.72
C LYS A 643 2.19 68.89 6.64
N GLY A 644 2.75 68.90 5.43
CA GLY A 644 4.16 69.24 5.21
C GLY A 644 5.14 68.11 5.51
N ASP A 645 4.66 66.85 5.59
CA ASP A 645 5.54 65.68 5.62
C ASP A 645 6.52 65.72 4.44
N LYS A 646 7.82 65.61 4.75
CA LYS A 646 8.90 65.76 3.77
C LYS A 646 8.77 64.83 2.57
N TRP A 647 8.21 63.64 2.77
CA TRP A 647 8.19 62.56 1.78
C TRP A 647 6.84 62.45 1.09
N PHE A 648 5.76 62.43 1.87
CA PHE A 648 4.41 62.18 1.34
C PHE A 648 3.60 63.45 1.06
N ASP A 649 3.92 64.58 1.68
CA ASP A 649 3.23 65.87 1.46
C ASP A 649 4.21 67.07 1.37
N PRO A 650 5.24 67.02 0.48
CA PRO A 650 6.27 68.07 0.43
C PRO A 650 5.71 69.45 0.04
N ALA A 651 4.56 69.50 -0.62
CA ALA A 651 3.87 70.75 -0.96
C ALA A 651 2.97 71.28 0.17
N GLY A 652 2.85 70.57 1.29
CA GLY A 652 2.08 70.99 2.46
C GLY A 652 0.58 71.12 2.18
N THR A 653 0.03 70.25 1.35
CA THR A 653 -1.39 70.25 0.97
C THR A 653 -2.31 69.82 2.11
N GLY A 654 -1.83 68.95 3.01
CA GLY A 654 -2.61 68.31 4.05
C GLY A 654 -3.58 67.23 3.53
N ALA A 655 -3.49 66.83 2.26
CA ALA A 655 -4.38 65.85 1.64
C ALA A 655 -3.76 64.45 1.50
N ALA A 656 -2.46 64.30 1.74
CA ALA A 656 -1.77 63.02 1.60
C ALA A 656 -2.23 62.00 2.66
N ILE A 657 -2.25 60.74 2.26
CA ILE A 657 -2.62 59.60 3.11
C ILE A 657 -1.67 58.44 2.86
N ILE A 658 -1.51 57.58 3.86
CA ILE A 658 -0.92 56.25 3.69
C ILE A 658 -2.09 55.25 3.73
N PRO A 659 -2.37 54.55 2.62
CA PRO A 659 -3.41 53.54 2.59
C PRO A 659 -3.01 52.36 3.48
N LEU A 660 -3.95 51.92 4.32
CA LEU A 660 -3.84 50.72 5.13
C LEU A 660 -5.22 50.06 5.12
N ILE A 661 -5.25 48.74 5.05
CA ILE A 661 -6.47 47.95 5.11
C ILE A 661 -6.42 47.12 6.39
N ARG A 662 -7.56 46.93 7.05
CA ARG A 662 -7.65 46.07 8.22
C ARG A 662 -7.55 44.62 7.78
N SER A 663 -6.85 43.82 8.57
CA SER A 663 -6.75 42.38 8.37
C SER A 663 -8.11 41.69 8.23
N LYS A 664 -8.17 40.68 7.36
CA LYS A 664 -9.31 39.77 7.20
C LYS A 664 -9.56 39.07 8.51
N TYR A 665 -10.80 39.11 8.98
CA TYR A 665 -11.19 38.56 10.27
C TYR A 665 -12.17 37.41 10.06
N ASP A 666 -12.35 36.60 11.10
CA ASP A 666 -13.39 35.57 11.12
C ASP A 666 -14.77 36.22 11.24
N GLU A 667 -15.58 36.09 10.19
CA GLU A 667 -16.92 36.68 10.09
C GLU A 667 -17.89 36.21 11.19
N LEU A 668 -17.59 35.10 11.87
CA LEU A 668 -18.35 34.61 13.03
C LEU A 668 -17.99 35.34 14.34
N THR A 669 -17.05 36.29 14.30
CA THR A 669 -16.57 37.07 15.45
C THR A 669 -16.83 38.56 15.30
N GLY A 670 -16.60 39.34 16.35
CA GLY A 670 -16.88 40.78 16.34
C GLY A 670 -18.37 41.11 16.47
N THR A 671 -19.13 40.23 17.14
CA THR A 671 -20.59 40.37 17.29
C THR A 671 -21.00 40.94 18.65
N SER A 672 -20.17 40.79 19.68
CA SER A 672 -20.44 41.26 21.05
C SER A 672 -19.14 41.38 21.85
N PRO A 673 -19.15 42.00 23.05
CA PRO A 673 -17.96 42.06 23.91
C PRO A 673 -17.44 40.68 24.36
N ASP A 674 -18.33 39.69 24.44
CA ASP A 674 -17.97 38.30 24.76
C ASP A 674 -17.45 37.52 23.52
N ASN A 675 -17.67 38.06 22.32
CA ASN A 675 -17.19 37.52 21.04
C ASN A 675 -16.54 38.64 20.19
N PRO A 676 -15.42 39.22 20.66
CA PRO A 676 -14.74 40.29 19.93
C PRO A 676 -14.13 39.77 18.63
N ARG A 677 -13.80 40.66 17.71
CA ARG A 677 -13.22 40.33 16.40
C ARG A 677 -11.90 39.56 16.55
N ARG A 678 -11.78 38.42 15.86
CA ARG A 678 -10.60 37.54 15.84
C ARG A 678 -10.15 37.25 14.42
N TYR A 679 -8.95 36.72 14.29
CA TYR A 679 -8.27 36.49 13.02
C TYR A 679 -7.85 35.02 12.90
N ASN A 680 -7.94 34.49 11.68
CA ASN A 680 -7.48 33.16 11.36
C ASN A 680 -6.04 33.23 10.85
N ASN A 681 -5.27 32.18 11.14
CA ASN A 681 -4.02 31.93 10.45
C ASN A 681 -4.34 31.20 9.15
N GLU A 682 -4.09 31.79 7.98
CA GLU A 682 -4.38 31.15 6.68
C GLU A 682 -3.35 30.07 6.31
N ILE A 683 -2.28 29.92 7.11
CA ILE A 683 -1.28 28.85 7.02
C ILE A 683 -1.18 28.09 8.35
N THR A 684 -0.28 27.11 8.42
CA THR A 684 -0.07 26.29 9.63
C THR A 684 0.67 27.10 10.70
N ALA A 685 0.68 26.61 11.94
CA ALA A 685 1.44 27.21 13.05
C ALA A 685 2.73 26.45 13.38
N TYR A 686 3.07 25.44 12.57
CA TYR A 686 4.20 24.55 12.81
C TYR A 686 5.38 24.94 11.93
N LEU A 687 6.61 24.68 12.41
CA LEU A 687 7.80 24.71 11.55
C LEU A 687 7.81 23.43 10.70
N ASP A 688 7.11 23.46 9.58
CA ASP A 688 6.81 22.32 8.71
C ASP A 688 7.23 22.56 7.24
N ALA A 689 7.97 23.66 6.99
CA ALA A 689 8.39 24.10 5.68
C ALA A 689 7.23 24.25 4.68
N SER A 690 6.00 24.54 5.15
CA SER A 690 4.88 24.96 4.31
C SER A 690 5.20 26.19 3.46
N ASN A 691 6.19 26.99 3.82
CA ASN A 691 6.73 28.04 2.94
C ASN A 691 7.45 27.50 1.67
N VAL A 692 7.87 26.24 1.68
CA VAL A 692 8.41 25.49 0.52
C VAL A 692 7.31 24.64 -0.13
N TYR A 693 6.53 23.92 0.67
CA TYR A 693 5.59 22.88 0.20
C TYR A 693 4.13 23.35 0.04
N GLY A 694 3.77 24.50 0.59
CA GLY A 694 2.40 25.00 0.67
C GLY A 694 1.65 24.55 1.92
N SER A 695 0.59 25.27 2.27
CA SER A 695 -0.31 24.95 3.40
C SER A 695 -1.67 24.36 2.95
N THR A 696 -1.82 24.10 1.65
CA THR A 696 -2.97 23.40 1.06
C THR A 696 -2.50 22.31 0.09
N THR A 697 -3.26 21.22 0.02
CA THR A 697 -2.93 20.07 -0.85
C THR A 697 -2.87 20.49 -2.32
N GLU A 698 -3.72 21.42 -2.76
CA GLU A 698 -3.75 21.92 -4.13
C GLU A 698 -2.44 22.63 -4.50
N ARG A 699 -1.94 23.51 -3.62
CA ARG A 699 -0.66 24.19 -3.85
C ARG A 699 0.50 23.21 -3.83
N ALA A 700 0.54 22.30 -2.86
CA ALA A 700 1.58 21.28 -2.77
C ALA A 700 1.63 20.42 -4.03
N ASN A 701 0.48 19.94 -4.50
CA ASN A 701 0.39 19.16 -5.74
C ASN A 701 0.83 19.98 -6.96
N TRP A 702 0.45 21.26 -7.05
CA TRP A 702 0.86 22.10 -8.16
C TRP A 702 2.38 22.29 -8.20
N LEU A 703 3.05 22.37 -7.04
CA LEU A 703 4.50 22.53 -6.93
C LEU A 703 5.30 21.26 -7.25
N ARG A 704 4.66 20.08 -7.28
CA ARG A 704 5.34 18.79 -7.52
C ARG A 704 5.53 18.51 -9.01
N ALA A 705 6.67 17.93 -9.35
CA ALA A 705 6.93 17.39 -10.69
C ALA A 705 6.22 16.03 -10.90
N PHE A 706 5.94 15.30 -9.80
CA PHE A 706 5.49 13.90 -9.81
C PHE A 706 6.46 12.97 -10.57
N GLU A 707 7.73 13.34 -10.56
CA GLU A 707 8.82 12.55 -11.11
C GLU A 707 10.03 12.57 -10.16
N GLY A 708 10.49 11.38 -9.76
CA GLY A 708 11.65 11.22 -8.88
C GLY A 708 11.49 11.79 -7.47
N GLY A 709 10.25 12.02 -7.04
CA GLY A 709 9.90 12.69 -5.78
C GLY A 709 10.06 14.21 -5.80
N LYS A 710 10.40 14.81 -6.95
CA LYS A 710 10.91 16.19 -7.02
C LYS A 710 9.82 17.27 -7.03
N LEU A 711 10.23 18.47 -6.61
CA LEU A 711 9.53 19.73 -6.85
C LEU A 711 9.90 20.31 -8.22
N LYS A 712 8.94 21.02 -8.84
CA LYS A 712 9.16 21.74 -10.11
C LYS A 712 10.22 22.81 -9.94
N THR A 713 11.00 23.02 -11.00
CA THR A 713 11.96 24.12 -11.14
C THR A 713 11.85 24.72 -12.55
N SER A 714 12.36 25.92 -12.74
CA SER A 714 12.58 26.52 -14.07
C SER A 714 14.06 26.47 -14.47
N GLU A 715 14.39 27.02 -15.64
CA GLU A 715 15.78 27.16 -16.11
C GLU A 715 16.72 27.68 -15.01
N GLY A 716 17.85 26.98 -14.83
CA GLY A 716 18.84 27.29 -13.80
C GLY A 716 18.48 26.79 -12.39
N ASP A 717 17.56 25.83 -12.26
CA ASP A 717 17.08 25.29 -10.99
C ASP A 717 16.49 26.39 -10.08
N LEU A 718 15.80 27.36 -10.68
CA LEU A 718 15.06 28.39 -9.95
C LEU A 718 13.65 27.88 -9.62
N LEU A 719 12.93 28.63 -8.79
CA LEU A 719 11.51 28.37 -8.54
C LEU A 719 10.71 28.32 -9.86
N PRO A 720 9.64 27.53 -9.95
CA PRO A 720 8.80 27.51 -11.14
C PRO A 720 8.06 28.84 -11.31
N TYR A 721 7.86 29.27 -12.54
CA TYR A 721 6.94 30.36 -12.85
C TYR A 721 5.49 29.89 -12.82
N ASN A 722 4.53 30.80 -12.65
CA ASN A 722 3.07 30.56 -12.74
C ASN A 722 2.58 30.24 -14.17
N THR A 723 3.33 29.43 -14.90
CA THR A 723 3.10 29.06 -16.30
C THR A 723 2.87 27.55 -16.42
N VAL A 724 2.28 27.12 -17.53
CA VAL A 724 1.86 25.71 -17.74
C VAL A 724 3.01 24.72 -17.59
N THR A 725 4.23 25.11 -17.94
CA THR A 725 5.42 24.26 -17.82
C THR A 725 6.29 24.61 -16.61
N GLY A 726 5.97 25.68 -15.88
CA GLY A 726 6.88 26.27 -14.88
C GLY A 726 8.01 27.11 -15.46
N GLU A 727 8.14 27.21 -16.79
CA GLU A 727 9.19 27.99 -17.45
C GLU A 727 8.75 29.41 -17.76
N TYR A 728 9.69 30.36 -17.76
CA TYR A 728 9.37 31.77 -17.99
C TYR A 728 8.67 32.00 -19.32
N ASP A 729 9.09 31.34 -20.41
CA ASP A 729 8.56 31.60 -21.76
C ASP A 729 7.19 30.96 -22.04
N ALA A 730 6.70 30.09 -21.16
CA ALA A 730 5.40 29.46 -21.32
C ALA A 730 4.22 30.42 -21.04
N THR A 731 3.02 30.00 -21.43
CA THR A 731 1.77 30.72 -21.13
C THR A 731 1.43 30.58 -19.65
N ILE A 732 0.85 31.63 -19.06
CA ILE A 732 0.35 31.60 -17.67
C ILE A 732 -0.65 30.44 -17.52
N ASP A 733 -0.46 29.66 -16.46
CA ASP A 733 -1.37 28.59 -16.07
C ASP A 733 -2.54 29.20 -15.29
N PRO A 734 -3.79 29.05 -15.74
CA PRO A 734 -4.96 29.57 -15.02
C PRO A 734 -5.14 28.91 -13.64
N ASP A 735 -4.58 27.72 -13.44
CA ASP A 735 -4.67 26.96 -12.18
C ASP A 735 -3.45 27.19 -11.28
N ALA A 736 -2.51 28.06 -11.68
CA ALA A 736 -1.35 28.38 -10.86
C ALA A 736 -1.74 29.05 -9.53
N PRO A 737 -1.10 28.67 -8.41
CA PRO A 737 -1.34 29.32 -7.13
C PRO A 737 -1.07 30.83 -7.18
N ALA A 738 -1.94 31.61 -6.54
CA ALA A 738 -1.78 33.05 -6.44
C ALA A 738 -0.53 33.41 -5.61
N MET A 739 0.13 34.51 -6.00
CA MET A 739 1.26 35.10 -5.30
C MET A 739 0.88 36.51 -4.82
N ASP A 740 1.32 36.87 -3.62
CA ASP A 740 1.08 38.18 -3.02
C ASP A 740 2.26 39.11 -3.29
N HIS A 741 1.98 40.27 -3.87
CA HIS A 741 2.96 41.31 -4.08
C HIS A 741 2.27 42.64 -4.43
N PRO A 742 2.74 43.78 -3.90
CA PRO A 742 2.10 45.09 -4.10
C PRO A 742 2.22 45.64 -5.53
N VAL A 743 3.12 45.10 -6.36
CA VAL A 743 3.38 45.56 -7.74
C VAL A 743 3.41 44.38 -8.70
N THR A 744 2.41 44.23 -9.55
CA THR A 744 2.39 43.17 -10.57
C THR A 744 3.43 43.43 -11.68
N PRO A 745 4.29 42.45 -12.03
CA PRO A 745 5.15 42.49 -13.18
C PRO A 745 4.36 42.84 -14.45
N PRO A 746 4.95 43.59 -15.39
CA PRO A 746 4.27 43.98 -16.62
C PRO A 746 3.71 42.81 -17.45
N ASP A 747 4.30 41.62 -17.31
CA ASP A 747 3.91 40.38 -18.00
C ASP A 747 3.04 39.45 -17.16
N GLY A 748 2.78 39.78 -15.89
CA GLY A 748 1.99 38.96 -14.96
C GLY A 748 2.64 37.65 -14.52
N LYS A 749 3.94 37.46 -14.76
CA LYS A 749 4.66 36.22 -14.45
C LYS A 749 5.39 36.31 -13.11
N TRP A 750 5.21 35.29 -12.28
CA TRP A 750 5.73 35.23 -10.91
C TRP A 750 6.45 33.92 -10.68
N PHE A 751 7.50 33.93 -9.86
CA PHE A 751 7.93 32.70 -9.20
C PHE A 751 6.84 32.22 -8.24
N VAL A 752 6.62 30.92 -8.19
CA VAL A 752 5.64 30.28 -7.32
C VAL A 752 6.36 29.41 -6.30
N ALA A 753 5.96 29.51 -5.04
CA ALA A 753 6.50 28.73 -3.93
C ALA A 753 5.36 28.29 -2.99
N GLY A 754 5.70 27.64 -1.89
CA GLY A 754 4.75 27.22 -0.86
C GLY A 754 4.00 28.40 -0.21
N ASP A 755 4.70 29.48 0.11
CA ASP A 755 4.09 30.71 0.63
C ASP A 755 3.90 31.78 -0.47
N VAL A 756 2.82 32.57 -0.36
CA VAL A 756 2.47 33.61 -1.35
C VAL A 756 3.43 34.79 -1.40
N ARG A 757 4.18 35.02 -0.32
CA ARG A 757 5.07 36.18 -0.14
C ARG A 757 6.50 35.92 -0.61
N ALA A 758 6.77 34.80 -1.29
CA ALA A 758 8.12 34.43 -1.74
C ALA A 758 8.80 35.46 -2.65
N ASN A 759 8.04 36.36 -3.27
CA ASN A 759 8.53 37.40 -4.19
C ASN A 759 8.73 38.78 -3.51
N GLU A 760 8.54 38.92 -2.19
CA GLU A 760 8.65 40.22 -1.51
C GLU A 760 10.02 40.89 -1.67
N ASN A 761 11.09 40.10 -1.66
CA ASN A 761 12.44 40.58 -1.93
C ASN A 761 13.35 39.48 -2.48
N PRO A 762 14.42 39.82 -3.23
CA PRO A 762 15.30 38.83 -3.86
C PRO A 762 16.04 37.90 -2.89
N LEU A 763 16.38 38.35 -1.68
CA LEU A 763 17.06 37.52 -0.68
C LEU A 763 16.14 36.39 -0.20
N LEU A 764 14.87 36.71 0.01
CA LEU A 764 13.86 35.73 0.39
C LEU A 764 13.56 34.74 -0.74
N THR A 765 13.37 35.22 -1.98
CA THR A 765 13.21 34.32 -3.15
C THR A 765 14.39 33.36 -3.29
N THR A 766 15.60 33.80 -2.93
CA THR A 766 16.80 32.96 -2.92
C THR A 766 16.72 31.84 -1.87
N LEU A 767 16.21 32.12 -0.65
CA LEU A 767 16.02 31.06 0.36
C LEU A 767 14.95 30.04 -0.07
N HIS A 768 13.82 30.47 -0.63
CA HIS A 768 12.84 29.54 -1.17
C HIS A 768 13.45 28.65 -2.26
N THR A 769 14.23 29.23 -3.17
CA THR A 769 14.96 28.47 -4.22
C THR A 769 15.94 27.48 -3.61
N LEU A 770 16.68 27.87 -2.58
CA LEU A 770 17.67 27.02 -1.90
C LEU A 770 17.02 25.75 -1.35
N PHE A 771 15.88 25.85 -0.66
CA PHE A 771 15.23 24.66 -0.08
C PHE A 771 14.52 23.78 -1.10
N VAL A 772 14.04 24.35 -2.21
CA VAL A 772 13.57 23.54 -3.35
C VAL A 772 14.72 22.72 -3.95
N ARG A 773 15.91 23.33 -4.11
CA ARG A 773 17.10 22.61 -4.57
C ARG A 773 17.54 21.55 -3.58
N GLU A 774 17.48 21.84 -2.28
CA GLU A 774 17.84 20.89 -1.23
C GLU A 774 16.93 19.66 -1.23
N HIS A 775 15.61 19.88 -1.34
CA HIS A 775 14.65 18.79 -1.52
C HIS A 775 14.99 17.90 -2.73
N ASN A 776 15.23 18.52 -3.89
CA ASN A 776 15.53 17.78 -5.12
C ASN A 776 16.88 17.03 -5.03
N ARG A 777 17.87 17.61 -4.34
CA ARG A 777 19.17 16.97 -4.06
C ARG A 777 19.00 15.74 -3.16
N ILE A 778 18.16 15.82 -2.13
CA ILE A 778 17.86 14.69 -1.23
C ILE A 778 17.10 13.60 -1.99
N CYS A 779 16.14 13.95 -2.84
CA CYS A 779 15.43 13.00 -3.70
C CYS A 779 16.40 12.18 -4.57
N ASP A 780 17.39 12.83 -5.19
CA ASP A 780 18.40 12.14 -6.00
C ASP A 780 19.25 11.16 -5.17
N GLN A 781 19.60 11.52 -3.93
CA GLN A 781 20.35 10.63 -3.02
C GLN A 781 19.51 9.44 -2.55
N LEU A 782 18.24 9.67 -2.23
CA LEU A 782 17.31 8.63 -1.83
C LEU A 782 17.04 7.66 -2.99
N ALA A 783 16.82 8.17 -4.21
CA ALA A 783 16.60 7.34 -5.40
C ALA A 783 17.83 6.49 -5.74
N ALA A 784 19.05 7.03 -5.56
CA ALA A 784 20.28 6.27 -5.75
C ALA A 784 20.47 5.15 -4.71
N THR A 785 20.04 5.39 -3.46
CA THR A 785 20.15 4.44 -2.35
C THR A 785 19.03 3.39 -2.38
N TYR A 786 17.82 3.80 -2.75
CA TYR A 786 16.59 3.03 -2.75
C TYR A 786 15.93 3.06 -4.14
N PRO A 787 16.50 2.40 -5.15
CA PRO A 787 16.08 2.51 -6.55
C PRO A 787 14.68 1.95 -6.85
N ARG A 788 14.03 1.33 -5.86
CA ARG A 788 12.66 0.78 -5.96
C ARG A 788 11.61 1.65 -5.26
N TRP A 789 12.01 2.72 -4.57
CA TRP A 789 11.04 3.61 -3.93
C TRP A 789 10.21 4.34 -4.99
N SER A 790 8.93 4.53 -4.67
CA SER A 790 7.98 5.28 -5.50
C SER A 790 8.28 6.77 -5.48
N ASP A 791 7.72 7.51 -6.44
CA ASP A 791 7.74 8.99 -6.45
C ASP A 791 7.24 9.57 -5.13
N GLU A 792 6.11 9.04 -4.63
CA GLU A 792 5.49 9.49 -3.39
C GLU A 792 6.39 9.24 -2.17
N ARG A 793 6.98 8.05 -2.07
CA ARG A 793 7.92 7.72 -0.98
C ARG A 793 9.12 8.66 -0.97
N LEU A 794 9.71 8.91 -2.15
CA LEU A 794 10.85 9.81 -2.30
C LEU A 794 10.49 11.24 -1.86
N TYR A 795 9.36 11.76 -2.35
CA TYR A 795 8.86 13.09 -1.99
C TYR A 795 8.66 13.25 -0.48
N GLN A 796 7.96 12.29 0.16
CA GLN A 796 7.62 12.41 1.58
C GLN A 796 8.85 12.26 2.49
N GLU A 797 9.79 11.38 2.15
CA GLU A 797 11.04 11.25 2.92
C GLU A 797 11.98 12.45 2.72
N ALA A 798 12.09 12.98 1.50
CA ALA A 798 12.84 14.21 1.26
C ALA A 798 12.22 15.41 2.00
N ARG A 799 10.88 15.56 1.95
CA ARG A 799 10.15 16.57 2.71
C ARG A 799 10.41 16.44 4.21
N ARG A 800 10.37 15.24 4.76
CA ARG A 800 10.64 14.98 6.18
C ARG A 800 12.04 15.42 6.61
N ILE A 801 13.04 15.16 5.77
CA ILE A 801 14.43 15.57 6.03
C ILE A 801 14.55 17.10 6.01
N VAL A 802 14.01 17.76 4.99
CA VAL A 802 14.03 19.24 4.88
C VAL A 802 13.32 19.90 6.07
N ILE A 803 12.19 19.34 6.53
CA ILE A 803 11.50 19.84 7.75
C ILE A 803 12.42 19.75 8.96
N ALA A 804 13.13 18.63 9.14
CA ALA A 804 14.07 18.46 10.24
C ALA A 804 15.26 19.45 10.14
N GLU A 805 15.74 19.73 8.93
CA GLU A 805 16.78 20.74 8.70
C GLU A 805 16.30 22.15 9.09
N VAL A 806 15.12 22.57 8.63
CA VAL A 806 14.52 23.87 8.98
C VAL A 806 14.32 24.00 10.49
N GLN A 807 13.83 22.96 11.15
CA GLN A 807 13.68 22.92 12.61
C GLN A 807 15.03 23.02 13.32
N ASN A 808 16.03 22.26 12.87
CA ASN A 808 17.36 22.29 13.47
C ASN A 808 18.02 23.66 13.33
N ILE A 809 18.01 24.26 12.14
CA ILE A 809 18.56 25.60 11.90
C ILE A 809 17.83 26.62 12.79
N THR A 810 16.50 26.54 12.87
CA THR A 810 15.71 27.51 13.65
C THR A 810 15.98 27.39 15.15
N TYR A 811 15.89 26.18 15.72
CA TYR A 811 15.98 25.99 17.17
C TYR A 811 17.41 25.96 17.70
N ASN A 812 18.38 25.43 16.94
CA ASN A 812 19.74 25.21 17.42
C ASN A 812 20.74 26.26 16.93
N GLU A 813 20.44 27.01 15.87
CA GLU A 813 21.35 28.03 15.33
C GLU A 813 20.75 29.44 15.41
N TRP A 814 19.61 29.68 14.77
CA TRP A 814 19.04 31.03 14.61
C TRP A 814 18.51 31.61 15.92
N LEU A 815 17.66 30.88 16.66
CA LEU A 815 17.13 31.36 17.94
C LEU A 815 18.25 31.69 18.94
N PRO A 816 19.25 30.81 19.18
CA PRO A 816 20.39 31.15 20.03
C PRO A 816 21.20 32.34 19.52
N ALA A 817 21.38 32.48 18.21
CA ALA A 817 22.13 33.59 17.62
C ALA A 817 21.47 34.95 17.90
N ILE A 818 20.15 35.01 17.92
CA ILE A 818 19.40 36.23 18.30
C ILE A 818 19.18 36.35 19.82
N GLY A 819 19.85 35.51 20.62
CA GLY A 819 19.81 35.54 22.09
C GLY A 819 18.59 34.88 22.73
N VAL A 820 17.85 34.06 21.98
CA VAL A 820 16.72 33.28 22.50
C VAL A 820 17.20 31.88 22.85
N HIS A 821 17.12 31.53 24.14
CA HIS A 821 17.42 30.20 24.64
C HIS A 821 16.15 29.55 25.18
N LEU A 822 15.83 28.37 24.66
CA LEU A 822 14.68 27.57 25.08
C LEU A 822 15.10 26.54 26.11
N ASP A 823 14.14 26.04 26.89
CA ASP A 823 14.33 24.88 27.76
C ASP A 823 14.57 23.61 26.92
N ASP A 824 15.18 22.60 27.53
CA ASP A 824 15.46 21.31 26.87
C ASP A 824 14.15 20.65 26.38
N TYR A 825 14.21 20.03 25.20
CA TYR A 825 13.06 19.32 24.64
C TYR A 825 12.82 17.99 25.36
N GLU A 826 11.69 17.88 26.06
CA GLU A 826 11.32 16.67 26.82
C GLU A 826 10.46 15.66 26.01
N GLY A 827 10.24 15.91 24.72
CA GLY A 827 9.41 15.08 23.84
C GLY A 827 8.03 15.69 23.54
N TYR A 828 7.21 14.93 22.81
CA TYR A 828 5.87 15.36 22.43
C TYR A 828 4.94 15.49 23.64
N ASN A 829 4.23 16.61 23.73
CA ASN A 829 3.23 16.87 24.76
C ASN A 829 1.90 17.32 24.10
N PRO A 830 0.83 16.51 24.16
CA PRO A 830 -0.44 16.83 23.50
C PRO A 830 -1.20 17.99 24.17
N ASP A 831 -0.86 18.36 25.41
CA ASP A 831 -1.50 19.46 26.14
C ASP A 831 -0.96 20.85 25.73
N VAL A 832 0.09 20.92 24.91
CA VAL A 832 0.69 22.19 24.46
C VAL A 832 -0.05 22.75 23.25
N HIS A 833 -0.55 23.98 23.39
CA HIS A 833 -1.26 24.69 22.34
C HIS A 833 -0.27 25.39 21.38
N ALA A 834 -0.02 24.77 20.22
CA ALA A 834 1.01 25.24 19.26
C ALA A 834 0.65 26.50 18.46
N GLN A 835 -0.61 26.95 18.51
CA GLN A 835 -1.09 28.07 17.71
C GLN A 835 -0.37 29.40 17.97
N ILE A 836 -0.16 30.17 16.90
CA ILE A 836 0.42 31.51 17.00
C ILE A 836 -0.49 32.49 17.76
N MET A 837 0.11 33.25 18.66
CA MET A 837 -0.54 34.33 19.39
C MET A 837 -0.78 35.53 18.48
N ASN A 838 -1.95 36.17 18.61
CA ASN A 838 -2.21 37.42 17.90
C ASN A 838 -1.21 38.55 18.23
N LEU A 839 -0.74 38.62 19.49
CA LEU A 839 0.31 39.58 19.87
C LEU A 839 1.64 39.30 19.14
N PHE A 840 1.96 38.01 18.96
CA PHE A 840 3.18 37.59 18.30
C PHE A 840 3.17 38.00 16.82
N SER A 841 2.11 37.66 16.09
CA SER A 841 1.97 37.97 14.66
C SER A 841 1.83 39.47 14.34
N THR A 842 1.22 40.25 15.25
CA THR A 842 0.98 41.68 15.02
C THR A 842 2.07 42.61 15.52
N ALA A 843 2.84 42.22 16.54
CA ALA A 843 3.82 43.10 17.16
C ALA A 843 5.18 42.44 17.40
N SER A 844 5.24 41.32 18.12
CA SER A 844 6.52 40.76 18.58
C SER A 844 7.43 40.33 17.44
N PHE A 845 6.89 39.64 16.44
CA PHE A 845 7.69 39.12 15.32
C PHE A 845 8.03 40.19 14.26
N ARG A 846 7.52 41.42 14.43
CA ARG A 846 7.83 42.56 13.54
C ARG A 846 9.20 43.20 13.82
N TYR A 847 9.95 42.72 14.81
CA TYR A 847 11.30 43.23 15.11
C TYR A 847 12.24 43.11 13.88
N GLY A 848 12.01 42.11 13.02
CA GLY A 848 12.75 41.92 11.77
C GLY A 848 12.80 43.18 10.92
N HIS A 849 11.75 44.02 10.96
CA HIS A 849 11.68 45.28 10.19
C HIS A 849 12.68 46.36 10.65
N SER A 850 13.22 46.25 11.87
CA SER A 850 14.21 47.21 12.38
C SER A 850 15.67 46.81 12.16
N VAL A 851 15.92 45.61 11.63
CA VAL A 851 17.28 45.08 11.42
C VAL A 851 17.66 44.98 9.93
N LEU A 852 16.86 45.57 9.03
CA LEU A 852 17.16 45.59 7.60
C LEU A 852 18.26 46.60 7.28
N ASN A 853 19.15 46.21 6.38
CA ASN A 853 20.09 47.12 5.75
C ASN A 853 19.43 47.82 4.54
N GLY A 854 19.72 49.11 4.34
CA GLY A 854 19.29 49.84 3.15
C GLY A 854 20.01 49.41 1.87
N ARG A 855 20.99 48.51 1.94
CA ARG A 855 21.77 48.01 0.81
C ARG A 855 21.78 46.49 0.80
N ILE A 856 21.48 45.90 -0.34
CA ILE A 856 21.67 44.47 -0.60
C ILE A 856 23.02 44.29 -1.30
N LEU A 857 23.92 43.51 -0.69
CA LEU A 857 25.23 43.24 -1.27
C LEU A 857 25.14 42.11 -2.31
N ARG A 858 25.78 42.30 -3.46
CA ARG A 858 25.90 41.30 -4.53
C ARG A 858 27.37 41.05 -4.85
N PHE A 859 27.82 39.82 -4.66
CA PHE A 859 29.19 39.40 -4.89
C PHE A 859 29.25 38.25 -5.90
N GLU A 860 30.33 38.21 -6.68
CA GLU A 860 30.77 37.01 -7.39
C GLU A 860 31.38 35.99 -6.40
N ASP A 861 31.55 34.74 -6.84
CA ASP A 861 32.16 33.66 -6.03
C ASP A 861 33.58 33.97 -5.52
N ASN A 862 34.26 34.91 -6.16
CA ASN A 862 35.59 35.41 -5.78
C ASN A 862 35.52 36.56 -4.73
N CYS A 863 34.34 36.84 -4.17
CA CYS A 863 34.04 37.95 -3.26
C CYS A 863 34.26 39.35 -3.85
N VAL A 864 34.21 39.51 -5.17
CA VAL A 864 34.24 40.82 -5.85
C VAL A 864 32.80 41.32 -6.05
N ALA A 865 32.54 42.58 -5.70
CA ALA A 865 31.23 43.19 -5.89
C ALA A 865 30.92 43.35 -7.39
N PHE A 866 29.66 43.13 -7.78
CA PHE A 866 29.21 43.39 -9.16
C PHE A 866 29.42 44.86 -9.56
N GLU A 867 29.82 45.12 -10.81
CA GLU A 867 30.08 46.49 -11.34
C GLU A 867 28.87 47.45 -11.21
N ASN A 868 27.65 46.93 -11.04
CA ASN A 868 26.42 47.69 -10.81
C ASN A 868 25.75 47.35 -9.46
N GLY A 869 26.52 46.88 -8.47
CA GLY A 869 26.04 46.23 -7.24
C GLY A 869 25.36 47.09 -6.18
N HIS A 870 24.97 48.32 -6.51
CA HIS A 870 24.15 49.18 -5.64
C HIS A 870 22.92 49.62 -6.41
N THR A 871 21.75 49.03 -6.13
CA THR A 871 20.48 49.70 -6.39
C THR A 871 20.33 50.76 -5.31
N GLU A 872 20.47 52.05 -5.66
CA GLU A 872 20.15 53.19 -4.78
C GLU A 872 18.66 53.23 -4.40
#